data_AF-A0A1Q9D371-F1
#
_entry.id   AF-A0A1Q9D371-F1
#
_cell.length_a   1.000
_cell.length_b   1.000
_cell.length_c   1.000
_cell.angle_alpha   90.00
_cell.angle_beta   90.00
_cell.angle_gamma   90.00
#
_symmetry.space_group_name_H-M   'P 1'
#
loop_
_entity.id
_entity.type
_entity.pdbx_description
1 polymer ?
#
loop_
_entity_poly.entity_id
_entity_poly.type
_entity_poly.pdbx_seq_one_letter_code
_entity_poly.pdbx_strand_id
1 'polypeptide(L)'
;MLLLVVGSGMVTSSSSHADQKYSYLQLCQLAHRPTFLTCAIAFAVLSLLLACHALKRRTLELLSFAYLFALIGAIDLLVTKFTLQLLRLVVVGKRDAPAEGVVTFFTVMTLTLHVGVFGCQVAAAYYRKALTSLPLFLGSGALMQVIVCGTFFDEFHNFGLNQQLLSFGSGLLLVMTGMICTSVATSSFREEVPASAPTTPEDPDMEAGKGTMAVQDVQTRPRTPSNVSPSSNRRSAVITSGLLERSSSSMSSADLLLLGDIQRSALCFGGRIAVGRVATSKISLHRRFASDNFLLMPLASHQDPDIKEGRLGRAASAPPGTEPMDIGVSATLTPASDLFVQKQHGAPIDTCRLQGFFVLGVVQGVTSWLVYVSLFTRCFPLATRLVNLPLKDKFKDWPGLRQLCLQIAFDLAVYVPFVHFPVFYIAQGAVHGEDASSSLSRWRSNLLEDAAGGAAFWLPMDVLCFTVPMWLRMPIGYFTTFWYAALLSVFRGSELLAADSSDSDNTPMPVRQVQERLDNLVERMARELNAPRFDFHVTLFGSIKSANLPELKSSLEMLAGGLQPFDVSFGENSLAVYDTWNQSVLLLAEETAELKAANLAAQRVFADPAAKEAAFAAPSKTPHGSLLYGPHGMEERQAAEKWVRQEAGWILTPWSFKASRIVLYETETPKERRWEGVPTWKKVAEFPFKSI
;
A
#
# COMPACT_ATOMS: atom_id res chain seq x y z
N MET A 1 -16.33 3.29 -8.68
CA MET A 1 -15.33 2.81 -7.73
C MET A 1 -15.50 1.33 -7.42
N LEU A 2 -16.60 0.85 -6.79
CA LEU A 2 -16.78 -0.58 -6.52
C LEU A 2 -16.59 -1.49 -7.75
N LEU A 3 -17.20 -1.13 -8.89
CA LEU A 3 -17.05 -1.90 -10.15
C LEU A 3 -15.63 -1.83 -10.75
N LEU A 4 -14.88 -0.74 -10.52
CA LEU A 4 -13.47 -0.63 -10.88
C LEU A 4 -12.60 -1.54 -10.00
N VAL A 5 -12.88 -1.57 -8.70
CA VAL A 5 -12.20 -2.43 -7.72
C VAL A 5 -12.50 -3.90 -8.00
N VAL A 6 -13.75 -4.24 -8.30
CA VAL A 6 -14.16 -5.60 -8.67
C VAL A 6 -13.57 -6.01 -10.02
N GLY A 7 -13.62 -5.15 -11.04
CA GLY A 7 -13.04 -5.41 -12.35
C GLY A 7 -11.51 -5.57 -12.29
N SER A 8 -10.82 -4.68 -11.59
CA SER A 8 -9.39 -4.79 -11.32
C SER A 8 -9.09 -6.08 -10.53
N GLY A 9 -9.85 -6.38 -9.48
CA GLY A 9 -9.69 -7.59 -8.68
C GLY A 9 -9.93 -8.88 -9.47
N MET A 10 -10.86 -8.88 -10.42
CA MET A 10 -11.10 -10.00 -11.32
C MET A 10 -9.95 -10.20 -12.31
N VAL A 11 -9.42 -9.13 -12.89
CA VAL A 11 -8.24 -9.19 -13.78
C VAL A 11 -7.01 -9.67 -13.00
N THR A 12 -6.76 -9.12 -11.81
CA THR A 12 -5.63 -9.52 -10.95
C THR A 12 -5.76 -10.96 -10.44
N SER A 13 -6.96 -11.40 -10.03
CA SER A 13 -7.19 -12.78 -9.55
C SER A 13 -7.22 -13.83 -10.66
N SER A 14 -7.72 -13.47 -11.84
CA SER A 14 -7.72 -14.36 -13.01
C SER A 14 -6.36 -14.40 -13.71
N SER A 15 -5.48 -13.44 -13.42
CA SER A 15 -4.04 -13.43 -13.78
C SER A 15 -3.19 -14.33 -12.87
N SER A 16 -3.77 -15.46 -12.42
CA SER A 16 -3.35 -16.40 -11.34
C SER A 16 -1.94 -17.03 -11.39
N HIS A 17 -0.99 -16.53 -12.18
CA HIS A 17 0.40 -16.96 -12.05
C HIS A 17 1.15 -16.03 -11.10
N ALA A 18 1.73 -16.60 -10.04
CA ALA A 18 2.60 -15.91 -9.09
C ALA A 18 3.78 -15.22 -9.82
N ASP A 19 4.28 -15.85 -10.88
CA ASP A 19 5.19 -15.26 -11.85
C ASP A 19 4.37 -14.81 -13.06
N GLN A 20 4.13 -13.52 -13.26
CA GLN A 20 3.36 -13.01 -14.41
C GLN A 20 4.09 -13.18 -15.78
N LYS A 21 5.01 -14.14 -15.87
CA LYS A 21 5.78 -14.51 -17.06
C LYS A 21 5.03 -15.61 -17.82
N TYR A 22 4.05 -15.24 -18.63
CA TYR A 22 3.39 -16.20 -19.50
C TYR A 22 4.32 -16.64 -20.63
N SER A 23 4.43 -17.94 -20.86
CA SER A 23 4.97 -18.45 -22.13
C SER A 23 4.00 -18.15 -23.27
N TYR A 24 4.50 -18.10 -24.51
CA TYR A 24 3.66 -17.91 -25.70
C TYR A 24 2.49 -18.91 -25.74
N LEU A 25 2.76 -20.19 -25.43
CA LEU A 25 1.74 -21.22 -25.40
C LEU A 25 0.66 -20.94 -24.33
N GLN A 26 1.05 -20.42 -23.17
CA GLN A 26 0.10 -20.06 -22.11
C GLN A 26 -0.75 -18.84 -22.50
N LEU A 27 -0.18 -17.85 -23.20
CA LEU A 27 -0.95 -16.71 -23.74
C LEU A 27 -1.97 -17.17 -24.80
N CYS A 28 -1.56 -18.05 -25.71
CA CYS A 28 -2.47 -18.66 -26.68
C CYS A 28 -3.56 -19.47 -25.96
N GLN A 29 -3.20 -20.32 -25.00
CA GLN A 29 -4.17 -21.10 -24.24
C GLN A 29 -5.16 -20.20 -23.48
N LEU A 30 -4.72 -19.09 -22.91
CA LEU A 30 -5.57 -18.12 -22.22
C LEU A 30 -6.62 -17.52 -23.16
N ALA A 31 -6.22 -17.12 -24.38
CA ALA A 31 -7.14 -16.61 -25.40
C ALA A 31 -8.18 -17.65 -25.84
N HIS A 32 -7.86 -18.94 -25.73
CA HIS A 32 -8.77 -20.05 -26.04
C HIS A 32 -9.56 -20.55 -24.82
N ARG A 33 -9.33 -20.03 -23.61
CA ARG A 33 -10.12 -20.43 -22.43
C ARG A 33 -11.56 -19.93 -22.60
N PRO A 34 -12.57 -20.83 -22.57
CA PRO A 34 -13.96 -20.44 -22.78
C PRO A 34 -14.45 -19.38 -21.80
N THR A 35 -13.97 -19.42 -20.56
CA THR A 35 -14.29 -18.45 -19.51
C THR A 35 -13.78 -17.05 -19.84
N PHE A 36 -12.53 -16.92 -20.29
CA PHE A 36 -11.95 -15.63 -20.69
C PHE A 36 -12.69 -15.05 -21.90
N LEU A 37 -12.94 -15.88 -22.92
CA LEU A 37 -13.64 -15.46 -24.13
C LEU A 37 -15.09 -15.06 -23.84
N THR A 38 -15.79 -15.81 -22.98
CA THR A 38 -17.17 -15.51 -22.59
C THR A 38 -17.26 -14.19 -21.82
N CYS A 39 -16.33 -13.95 -20.88
CA CYS A 39 -16.26 -12.68 -20.17
C CYS A 39 -15.94 -11.52 -21.12
N ALA A 40 -14.94 -11.68 -22.00
CA ALA A 40 -14.57 -10.64 -22.97
C ALA A 40 -15.73 -10.30 -23.92
N ILE A 41 -16.43 -11.31 -24.45
CA ILE A 41 -17.60 -11.11 -25.31
C ILE A 41 -18.74 -10.45 -24.52
N ALA A 42 -19.03 -10.91 -23.30
CA ALA A 42 -20.08 -10.32 -22.47
C ALA A 42 -19.80 -8.83 -22.18
N PHE A 43 -18.56 -8.47 -21.88
CA PHE A 43 -18.15 -7.08 -21.67
C PHE A 43 -18.20 -6.25 -22.95
N ALA A 44 -17.78 -6.81 -24.09
CA ALA A 44 -17.87 -6.14 -25.39
C ALA A 44 -19.33 -5.87 -25.79
N VAL A 45 -20.21 -6.87 -25.66
CA VAL A 45 -21.65 -6.74 -25.93
C VAL A 45 -22.28 -5.71 -25.00
N LEU A 46 -21.99 -5.75 -23.70
CA LEU A 46 -22.50 -4.77 -22.74
C LEU A 46 -22.01 -3.35 -23.05
N SER A 47 -20.75 -3.19 -23.44
CA SER A 47 -20.19 -1.90 -23.88
C SER A 47 -20.93 -1.38 -25.11
N LEU A 48 -21.16 -2.24 -26.10
CA LEU A 48 -21.85 -1.89 -27.34
C LEU A 48 -23.30 -1.51 -27.07
N LEU A 49 -24.00 -2.25 -26.20
CA LEU A 49 -25.37 -1.94 -25.79
C LEU A 49 -25.46 -0.59 -25.06
N LEU A 50 -24.51 -0.29 -24.17
CA LEU A 50 -24.44 0.99 -23.48
C LEU A 50 -24.12 2.14 -24.45
N ALA A 51 -23.22 1.93 -25.40
CA ALA A 51 -22.90 2.90 -26.44
C ALA A 51 -24.11 3.16 -27.36
N CYS A 52 -24.79 2.11 -27.83
CA CYS A 52 -26.02 2.23 -28.62
C CYS A 52 -27.14 2.92 -27.83
N HIS A 53 -27.28 2.62 -26.54
CA HIS A 53 -28.24 3.29 -25.67
C HIS A 53 -27.93 4.79 -25.52
N ALA A 54 -26.65 5.13 -25.32
CA ALA A 54 -26.16 6.50 -25.25
C ALA A 54 -26.47 7.29 -26.53
N LEU A 55 -26.12 6.70 -27.68
CA LEU A 55 -26.37 7.29 -28.99
C LEU A 55 -27.86 7.50 -29.24
N LYS A 56 -28.70 6.52 -28.85
CA LYS A 56 -30.15 6.60 -28.99
C LYS A 56 -30.80 7.67 -28.10
N ARG A 57 -30.33 7.81 -26.86
CA ARG A 57 -30.91 8.77 -25.90
C ARG A 57 -30.28 10.16 -25.96
N ARG A 58 -29.20 10.34 -26.72
CA ARG A 58 -28.37 11.58 -26.74
C ARG A 58 -28.03 12.09 -25.35
N THR A 59 -27.99 11.20 -24.36
CA THR A 59 -27.72 11.49 -22.95
C THR A 59 -27.04 10.26 -22.35
N LEU A 60 -25.95 10.49 -21.62
CA LEU A 60 -25.29 9.47 -20.83
C LEU A 60 -25.43 9.86 -19.36
N GLU A 61 -26.10 9.02 -18.56
CA GLU A 61 -26.17 9.22 -17.12
C GLU A 61 -24.78 9.04 -16.50
N LEU A 62 -24.49 9.76 -15.40
CA LEU A 62 -23.18 9.78 -14.76
C LEU A 62 -22.68 8.38 -14.37
N LEU A 63 -23.58 7.49 -13.94
CA LEU A 63 -23.23 6.13 -13.57
C LEU A 63 -22.85 5.28 -14.80
N SER A 64 -23.61 5.40 -15.88
CA SER A 64 -23.32 4.75 -17.17
C SER A 64 -22.01 5.26 -17.77
N PHE A 65 -21.72 6.56 -17.62
CA PHE A 65 -20.43 7.16 -17.96
C PHE A 65 -19.30 6.54 -17.14
N ALA A 66 -19.44 6.52 -15.82
CA ALA A 66 -18.43 5.98 -14.92
C ALA A 66 -18.11 4.51 -15.21
N TYR A 67 -19.15 3.72 -15.50
CA TYR A 67 -19.02 2.32 -15.87
C TYR A 67 -18.33 2.16 -17.22
N LEU A 68 -18.76 2.90 -18.24
CA LEU A 68 -18.18 2.84 -19.57
C LEU A 68 -16.70 3.25 -19.53
N PHE A 69 -16.36 4.33 -18.83
CA PHE A 69 -14.99 4.80 -18.63
C PHE A 69 -14.13 3.75 -17.90
N ALA A 70 -14.66 3.15 -16.83
CA ALA A 70 -13.98 2.10 -16.09
C ALA A 70 -13.72 0.85 -16.93
N LEU A 71 -14.71 0.42 -17.70
CA LEU A 71 -14.62 -0.75 -18.56
C LEU A 71 -13.63 -0.52 -19.70
N ILE A 72 -13.71 0.65 -20.33
CA ILE A 72 -12.76 1.12 -21.33
C ILE A 72 -11.33 1.11 -20.77
N GLY A 73 -11.11 1.69 -19.58
CA GLY A 73 -9.80 1.70 -18.95
C GLY A 73 -9.28 0.31 -18.56
N ALA A 74 -10.15 -0.59 -18.12
CA ALA A 74 -9.76 -1.98 -17.81
C ALA A 74 -9.39 -2.77 -19.07
N ILE A 75 -10.13 -2.59 -20.17
CA ILE A 75 -9.83 -3.23 -21.46
C ILE A 75 -8.53 -2.65 -22.03
N ASP A 76 -8.35 -1.33 -21.96
CA ASP A 76 -7.12 -0.64 -22.37
C ASP A 76 -5.90 -1.26 -21.71
N LEU A 77 -5.89 -1.39 -20.37
CA LEU A 77 -4.80 -2.00 -19.61
C LEU A 77 -4.53 -3.45 -19.95
N LEU A 78 -5.59 -4.26 -20.12
CA LEU A 78 -5.45 -5.66 -20.51
C LEU A 78 -4.75 -5.73 -21.88
N VAL A 79 -5.21 -4.92 -22.82
CA VAL A 79 -4.71 -4.86 -24.18
C VAL A 79 -3.27 -4.34 -24.22
N THR A 80 -2.93 -3.28 -23.48
CA THR A 80 -1.56 -2.78 -23.31
C THR A 80 -0.65 -3.88 -22.76
N LYS A 81 -1.07 -4.65 -21.75
CA LYS A 81 -0.28 -5.75 -21.19
C LYS A 81 0.00 -6.85 -22.23
N PHE A 82 -1.02 -7.28 -22.96
CA PHE A 82 -0.84 -8.26 -24.03
C PHE A 82 0.14 -7.76 -25.11
N THR A 83 0.03 -6.48 -25.52
CA THR A 83 0.96 -5.89 -26.49
C THR A 83 2.39 -5.83 -25.98
N LEU A 84 2.60 -5.43 -24.72
CA LEU A 84 3.94 -5.37 -24.14
C LEU A 84 4.57 -6.75 -24.01
N GLN A 85 3.79 -7.77 -23.63
CA GLN A 85 4.28 -9.15 -23.58
C GLN A 85 4.62 -9.69 -24.97
N LEU A 86 3.81 -9.40 -26.00
CA LEU A 86 4.11 -9.74 -27.38
C LEU A 86 5.34 -9.00 -27.91
N LEU A 87 5.46 -7.70 -27.63
CA LEU A 87 6.60 -6.88 -28.04
C LEU A 87 7.88 -7.38 -27.37
N ARG A 88 7.84 -7.75 -26.08
CA ARG A 88 8.96 -8.36 -25.37
C ARG A 88 9.42 -9.66 -26.05
N LEU A 89 8.49 -10.52 -26.47
CA LEU A 89 8.82 -11.76 -27.18
C LEU A 89 9.50 -11.48 -28.54
N VAL A 90 9.08 -10.44 -29.25
CA VAL A 90 9.63 -10.05 -30.56
C VAL A 90 10.99 -9.37 -30.41
N VAL A 91 11.12 -8.40 -29.51
CA VAL A 91 12.31 -7.55 -29.34
C VAL A 91 13.46 -8.29 -28.65
N VAL A 92 13.17 -9.16 -27.67
CA VAL A 92 14.21 -9.87 -26.90
C VAL A 92 14.73 -11.11 -27.65
N GLY A 93 14.23 -11.40 -28.86
CA GLY A 93 14.88 -12.31 -29.79
C GLY A 93 15.03 -13.76 -29.31
N LYS A 94 14.01 -14.32 -28.64
CA LYS A 94 13.97 -15.78 -28.44
C LYS A 94 13.61 -16.47 -29.76
N ARG A 95 14.41 -17.48 -30.14
CA ARG A 95 14.38 -18.21 -31.43
C ARG A 95 13.04 -18.92 -31.76
N ASP A 96 12.11 -19.00 -30.81
CA ASP A 96 10.77 -19.52 -31.02
C ASP A 96 9.76 -18.38 -31.23
N ALA A 97 10.08 -17.45 -32.13
CA ALA A 97 9.23 -16.31 -32.40
C ALA A 97 7.91 -16.77 -33.06
N PRO A 98 6.75 -16.27 -32.62
CA PRO A 98 5.48 -16.55 -33.27
C PRO A 98 5.50 -16.13 -34.75
N ALA A 99 4.67 -16.77 -35.58
CA ALA A 99 4.47 -16.34 -36.95
C ALA A 99 4.11 -14.85 -36.98
N GLU A 100 4.83 -14.05 -37.77
CA GLU A 100 4.69 -12.58 -37.87
C GLU A 100 3.23 -12.12 -38.01
N GLY A 101 2.39 -12.93 -38.66
CA GLY A 101 0.97 -12.66 -38.85
C GLY A 101 0.17 -12.61 -37.54
N VAL A 102 0.49 -13.42 -36.53
CA VAL A 102 -0.23 -13.43 -35.24
C VAL A 102 0.09 -12.18 -34.44
N VAL A 103 1.36 -11.82 -34.35
CA VAL A 103 1.80 -10.58 -33.68
C VAL A 103 1.20 -9.36 -34.35
N THR A 104 1.25 -9.32 -35.69
CA THR A 104 0.69 -8.21 -36.48
C THR A 104 -0.81 -8.10 -36.27
N PHE A 105 -1.55 -9.21 -36.29
CA PHE A 105 -2.99 -9.24 -36.03
C PHE A 105 -3.35 -8.70 -34.64
N PHE A 106 -2.70 -9.21 -33.58
CA PHE A 106 -2.97 -8.74 -32.22
C PHE A 106 -2.56 -7.29 -32.02
N THR A 107 -1.48 -6.83 -32.66
CA THR A 107 -1.04 -5.42 -32.62
C THR A 107 -2.05 -4.50 -33.30
N VAL A 108 -2.52 -4.86 -34.50
CA VAL A 108 -3.53 -4.08 -35.23
C VAL A 108 -4.86 -4.06 -34.48
N MET A 109 -5.31 -5.20 -33.94
CA MET A 109 -6.53 -5.29 -33.13
C MET A 109 -6.43 -4.42 -31.87
N THR A 110 -5.28 -4.47 -31.18
CA THR A 110 -4.97 -3.64 -30.00
C THR A 110 -5.01 -2.16 -30.33
N LEU A 111 -4.30 -1.74 -31.38
CA LEU A 111 -4.24 -0.34 -31.81
C LEU A 111 -5.63 0.17 -32.20
N THR A 112 -6.40 -0.64 -32.93
CA THR A 112 -7.79 -0.33 -33.30
C THR A 112 -8.66 -0.15 -32.05
N LEU A 113 -8.48 -1.00 -31.03
CA LEU A 113 -9.22 -0.89 -29.79
C LEU A 113 -8.82 0.35 -28.99
N HIS A 114 -7.54 0.70 -28.91
CA HIS A 114 -7.05 1.94 -28.29
C HIS A 114 -7.64 3.18 -28.99
N VAL A 115 -7.67 3.21 -30.33
CA VAL A 115 -8.28 4.30 -31.10
C VAL A 115 -9.79 4.38 -30.83
N GLY A 116 -10.48 3.24 -30.72
CA GLY A 116 -11.90 3.18 -30.34
C GLY A 116 -12.17 3.70 -28.93
N VAL A 117 -11.34 3.30 -27.95
CA VAL A 117 -11.35 3.78 -26.57
C VAL A 117 -11.17 5.30 -26.52
N PHE A 118 -10.15 5.82 -27.22
CA PHE A 118 -9.89 7.25 -27.30
C PHE A 118 -11.04 8.00 -27.97
N GLY A 119 -11.60 7.47 -29.05
CA GLY A 119 -12.78 8.02 -29.72
C GLY A 119 -14.00 8.07 -28.77
N CYS A 120 -14.21 7.03 -27.96
CA CYS A 120 -15.25 7.02 -26.94
C CYS A 120 -14.99 8.06 -25.84
N GLN A 121 -13.75 8.24 -25.38
CA GLN A 121 -13.38 9.26 -24.38
C GLN A 121 -13.61 10.68 -24.91
N VAL A 122 -13.23 10.95 -26.17
CA VAL A 122 -13.48 12.23 -26.84
C VAL A 122 -14.99 12.46 -27.02
N ALA A 123 -15.74 11.45 -27.46
CA ALA A 123 -17.21 11.53 -27.56
C ALA A 123 -17.86 11.77 -26.18
N ALA A 124 -17.29 11.21 -25.11
CA ALA A 124 -17.71 11.42 -23.74
C ALA A 124 -17.56 12.89 -23.29
N ALA A 125 -16.52 13.60 -23.78
CA ALA A 125 -16.30 15.01 -23.49
C ALA A 125 -17.39 15.92 -24.08
N TYR A 126 -18.12 15.48 -25.11
CA TYR A 126 -19.27 16.22 -25.66
C TYR A 126 -20.51 16.16 -24.75
N TYR A 127 -20.56 15.26 -23.75
CA TYR A 127 -21.67 15.18 -22.81
C TYR A 127 -21.44 16.11 -21.61
N ARG A 128 -21.93 17.36 -21.75
CA ARG A 128 -21.75 18.52 -20.85
C ARG A 128 -21.92 18.25 -19.33
N LYS A 129 -22.76 17.29 -18.93
CA LYS A 129 -22.98 16.93 -17.51
C LYS A 129 -21.94 15.96 -16.93
N ALA A 130 -21.24 15.19 -17.77
CA ALA A 130 -20.19 14.28 -17.33
C ALA A 130 -18.83 14.99 -17.15
N LEU A 131 -18.65 16.15 -17.81
CA LEU A 131 -17.44 16.98 -17.73
C LEU A 131 -17.12 17.46 -16.31
N THR A 132 -18.10 17.67 -15.44
CA THR A 132 -17.87 18.10 -14.04
C THR A 132 -17.13 17.05 -13.21
N SER A 133 -17.23 15.79 -13.61
CA SER A 133 -16.55 14.65 -13.00
C SER A 133 -15.34 14.17 -13.80
N LEU A 134 -15.08 14.74 -14.98
CA LEU A 134 -13.98 14.35 -15.85
C LEU A 134 -12.59 14.46 -15.18
N PRO A 135 -12.30 15.45 -14.32
CA PRO A 135 -11.03 15.47 -13.61
C PRO A 135 -10.85 14.32 -12.61
N LEU A 136 -11.95 13.85 -11.99
CA LEU A 136 -11.93 12.69 -11.11
C LEU A 136 -11.69 11.40 -11.91
N PHE A 137 -12.26 11.30 -13.12
CA PHE A 137 -12.03 10.18 -14.03
C PHE A 137 -10.62 10.17 -14.62
N LEU A 138 -10.11 11.32 -15.10
CA LEU A 138 -8.73 11.45 -15.57
C LEU A 138 -7.72 11.20 -14.46
N GLY A 139 -7.97 11.73 -13.26
CA GLY A 139 -7.15 11.44 -12.08
C GLY A 139 -7.15 9.96 -11.73
N SER A 140 -8.32 9.30 -11.76
CA SER A 140 -8.40 7.85 -11.50
C SER A 140 -7.74 7.01 -12.60
N GLY A 141 -7.85 7.41 -13.88
CA GLY A 141 -7.22 6.73 -15.01
C GLY A 141 -5.70 6.89 -14.98
N ALA A 142 -5.20 8.09 -14.66
CA ALA A 142 -3.78 8.35 -14.45
C ALA A 142 -3.23 7.56 -13.26
N LEU A 143 -3.94 7.55 -12.13
CA LEU A 143 -3.55 6.78 -10.95
C LEU A 143 -3.50 5.27 -11.25
N MET A 144 -4.50 4.76 -11.98
CA MET A 144 -4.56 3.37 -12.43
C MET A 144 -3.41 3.04 -13.39
N GLN A 145 -3.14 3.90 -14.37
CA GLN A 145 -2.01 3.73 -15.29
C GLN A 145 -0.66 3.79 -14.57
N VAL A 146 -0.47 4.68 -13.58
CA VAL A 146 0.78 4.77 -12.82
C VAL A 146 0.98 3.57 -11.89
N ILE A 147 -0.06 3.15 -11.15
CA ILE A 147 -0.01 1.97 -10.28
C ILE A 147 0.26 0.70 -11.11
N VAL A 148 -0.38 0.58 -12.28
CA VAL A 148 -0.20 -0.56 -13.16
C VAL A 148 1.10 -0.46 -13.97
N CYS A 149 1.62 0.74 -14.27
CA CYS A 149 3.00 0.93 -14.72
C CYS A 149 4.01 0.37 -13.74
N GLY A 150 3.78 0.47 -12.44
CA GLY A 150 4.56 -0.25 -11.42
C GLY A 150 4.63 -1.77 -11.68
N THR A 151 3.51 -2.39 -12.04
CA THR A 151 3.48 -3.82 -12.43
C THR A 151 4.12 -4.07 -13.80
N PHE A 152 4.13 -3.10 -14.70
CA PHE A 152 4.84 -3.18 -15.97
C PHE A 152 6.37 -3.09 -15.78
N PHE A 153 6.87 -2.29 -14.83
CA PHE A 153 8.32 -2.12 -14.59
C PHE A 153 9.02 -3.41 -14.18
N ASP A 154 8.33 -4.32 -13.51
CA ASP A 154 8.87 -5.64 -13.18
C ASP A 154 9.07 -6.52 -14.45
N GLU A 155 8.34 -6.26 -15.53
CA GLU A 155 8.61 -6.85 -16.86
C GLU A 155 9.77 -6.15 -17.60
N PHE A 156 10.06 -4.89 -17.23
CA PHE A 156 11.11 -4.05 -17.80
C PHE A 156 12.46 -4.14 -17.05
N HIS A 157 12.69 -5.07 -16.12
CA HIS A 157 14.00 -5.23 -15.46
C HIS A 157 15.17 -5.46 -16.44
N ASN A 158 14.88 -5.93 -17.66
CA ASN A 158 15.87 -6.10 -18.73
C ASN A 158 16.19 -4.80 -19.49
N PHE A 159 15.45 -3.72 -19.26
CA PHE A 159 15.67 -2.42 -19.87
C PHE A 159 16.65 -1.63 -19.00
N GLY A 160 17.58 -0.93 -19.65
CA GLY A 160 18.47 -0.03 -18.92
C GLY A 160 17.68 1.08 -18.23
N LEU A 161 18.18 1.60 -17.10
CA LEU A 161 17.56 2.68 -16.32
C LEU A 161 17.09 3.86 -17.20
N ASN A 162 17.88 4.24 -18.20
CA ASN A 162 17.54 5.32 -19.14
C ASN A 162 16.30 5.02 -19.98
N GLN A 163 16.09 3.77 -20.39
CA GLN A 163 14.91 3.36 -21.15
C GLN A 163 13.68 3.32 -20.25
N GLN A 164 13.81 2.84 -19.02
CA GLN A 164 12.74 2.86 -18.03
C GLN A 164 12.29 4.30 -17.72
N LEU A 165 13.24 5.22 -17.48
CA LEU A 165 12.97 6.64 -17.25
C LEU A 165 12.34 7.32 -18.46
N LEU A 166 12.78 7.00 -19.68
CA LEU A 166 12.21 7.54 -20.91
C LEU A 166 10.77 7.06 -21.12
N SER A 167 10.49 5.77 -20.93
CA SER A 167 9.15 5.20 -21.02
C SER A 167 8.22 5.77 -19.93
N PHE A 168 8.69 5.89 -18.69
CA PHE A 168 7.94 6.55 -17.61
C PHE A 168 7.65 8.01 -17.94
N GLY A 169 8.69 8.77 -18.30
CA GLY A 169 8.60 10.20 -18.58
C GLY A 169 7.67 10.51 -19.75
N SER A 170 7.70 9.69 -20.80
CA SER A 170 6.78 9.83 -21.95
C SER A 170 5.33 9.51 -21.59
N GLY A 171 5.08 8.47 -20.79
CA GLY A 171 3.76 8.16 -20.26
C GLY A 171 3.20 9.29 -19.39
N LEU A 172 4.02 9.81 -18.46
CA LEU A 172 3.64 10.95 -17.61
C LEU A 172 3.37 12.21 -18.44
N LEU A 173 4.20 12.51 -19.44
CA LEU A 173 4.02 13.65 -20.33
C LEU A 173 2.72 13.55 -21.12
N LEU A 174 2.35 12.37 -21.63
CA LEU A 174 1.09 12.12 -22.32
C LEU A 174 -0.11 12.36 -21.41
N VAL A 175 -0.07 11.86 -20.17
CA VAL A 175 -1.12 12.09 -19.17
C VAL A 175 -1.27 13.59 -18.87
N MET A 176 -0.16 14.28 -18.61
CA MET A 176 -0.16 15.73 -18.35
C MET A 176 -0.69 16.52 -19.54
N THR A 177 -0.32 16.14 -20.76
CA THR A 177 -0.84 16.74 -22.00
C THR A 177 -2.36 16.54 -22.12
N GLY A 178 -2.86 15.32 -21.87
CA GLY A 178 -4.29 15.03 -21.86
C GLY A 178 -5.07 15.85 -20.82
N MET A 179 -4.50 16.03 -19.63
CA MET A 179 -5.06 16.90 -18.59
C MET A 179 -5.09 18.38 -19.01
N ILE A 180 -4.02 18.89 -19.62
CA ILE A 180 -3.96 20.26 -20.12
C ILE A 180 -4.97 20.47 -21.24
N CYS A 181 -5.00 19.60 -22.25
CA CYS A 181 -5.97 19.68 -23.36
C CYS A 181 -7.41 19.66 -22.86
N THR A 182 -7.72 18.78 -21.89
CA THR A 182 -9.04 18.72 -21.26
C THR A 182 -9.37 20.00 -20.51
N SER A 183 -8.43 20.52 -19.72
CA SER A 183 -8.61 21.77 -18.97
C SER A 183 -8.88 22.95 -19.91
N VAL A 184 -8.11 23.06 -21.01
CA VAL A 184 -8.30 24.10 -22.02
C VAL A 184 -9.67 23.96 -22.69
N ALA A 185 -10.05 22.75 -23.12
CA ALA A 185 -11.35 22.50 -23.72
C ALA A 185 -12.52 22.86 -22.79
N THR A 186 -12.42 22.54 -21.49
CA THR A 186 -13.46 22.92 -20.51
C THR A 186 -13.56 24.44 -20.29
N SER A 187 -12.45 25.18 -20.45
CA SER A 187 -12.44 26.64 -20.26
C SER A 187 -13.12 27.39 -21.41
N SER A 188 -12.95 26.92 -22.66
CA SER A 188 -13.53 27.56 -23.85
C SER A 188 -15.06 27.44 -23.93
N PHE A 189 -15.67 26.46 -23.25
CA PHE A 189 -17.12 26.23 -23.31
C PHE A 189 -17.95 27.02 -22.29
N ARG A 190 -17.30 27.84 -21.45
CA ARG A 190 -17.97 28.61 -20.38
C ARG A 190 -18.54 29.96 -20.85
N GLU A 191 -18.27 30.38 -22.09
CA GLU A 191 -18.50 31.77 -22.52
C GLU A 191 -19.81 32.07 -23.27
N GLU A 192 -20.68 31.07 -23.49
CA GLU A 192 -22.02 31.33 -24.04
C GLU A 192 -23.09 31.29 -22.93
N VAL A 193 -23.04 32.28 -22.04
CA VAL A 193 -24.27 32.72 -21.37
C VAL A 193 -24.84 33.81 -22.27
N PRO A 194 -25.98 33.59 -22.94
CA PRO A 194 -26.56 34.61 -23.80
C PRO A 194 -26.75 35.87 -22.96
N ALA A 195 -26.13 36.96 -23.42
CA ALA A 195 -26.25 38.27 -22.81
C ALA A 195 -27.75 38.53 -22.55
N SER A 196 -28.03 38.89 -21.31
CA SER A 196 -29.36 39.23 -20.78
C SER A 196 -30.27 39.84 -21.84
N ALA A 197 -31.46 39.24 -21.99
CA ALA A 197 -32.57 39.85 -22.70
C ALA A 197 -32.69 41.34 -22.31
N PRO A 198 -32.98 42.24 -23.27
CA PRO A 198 -33.04 43.67 -23.01
C PRO A 198 -34.03 43.94 -21.87
N THR A 199 -33.52 44.49 -20.77
CA THR A 199 -34.34 45.07 -19.71
C THR A 199 -35.19 46.18 -20.34
N THR A 200 -36.51 45.99 -20.30
CA THR A 200 -37.51 47.01 -20.59
C THR A 200 -37.18 48.30 -19.82
N PRO A 201 -37.28 49.48 -20.45
CA PRO A 201 -37.04 50.74 -19.77
C PRO A 201 -38.14 50.97 -18.73
N GLU A 202 -37.76 51.11 -17.47
CA GLU A 202 -38.63 51.64 -16.42
C GLU A 202 -38.76 53.16 -16.61
N ASP A 203 -40.00 53.63 -16.71
CA ASP A 203 -40.40 55.03 -16.74
C ASP A 203 -39.96 55.76 -15.45
N PRO A 204 -39.36 56.95 -15.54
CA PRO A 204 -39.07 57.78 -14.39
C PRO A 204 -40.10 58.91 -14.31
N ASP A 205 -41.18 58.74 -13.55
CA ASP A 205 -41.95 59.86 -13.00
C ASP A 205 -42.92 59.36 -11.92
N MET A 206 -42.60 59.64 -10.65
CA MET A 206 -43.52 60.27 -9.69
C MET A 206 -42.86 60.39 -8.32
N GLU A 207 -42.45 61.63 -8.02
CA GLU A 207 -42.19 62.11 -6.67
C GLU A 207 -43.50 62.47 -5.94
N ALA A 208 -43.48 62.18 -4.63
CA ALA A 208 -44.03 62.96 -3.51
C ALA A 208 -45.53 63.34 -3.45
N GLY A 209 -46.20 62.85 -2.41
CA GLY A 209 -47.47 63.43 -1.95
C GLY A 209 -48.05 62.81 -0.69
N LYS A 210 -47.85 63.47 0.46
CA LYS A 210 -48.44 63.19 1.78
C LYS A 210 -49.97 63.28 1.78
N GLY A 211 -50.62 62.53 2.69
CA GLY A 211 -51.75 63.07 3.47
C GLY A 211 -53.05 62.23 3.54
N THR A 212 -53.24 61.60 4.71
CA THR A 212 -54.44 61.57 5.59
C THR A 212 -55.89 61.46 5.07
N MET A 213 -56.68 60.64 5.81
CA MET A 213 -58.15 60.56 5.93
C MET A 213 -58.91 59.96 4.72
N ALA A 214 -60.03 59.21 4.82
CA ALA A 214 -60.93 58.75 5.88
C ALA A 214 -61.74 57.55 5.29
N VAL A 215 -62.11 56.56 6.13
CA VAL A 215 -63.50 56.15 6.47
C VAL A 215 -64.51 56.04 5.31
N GLN A 216 -65.02 54.81 5.10
CA GLN A 216 -66.44 54.39 4.91
C GLN A 216 -66.48 53.11 4.04
N ASP A 217 -66.95 51.98 4.59
CA ASP A 217 -68.36 51.53 4.66
C ASP A 217 -68.92 51.25 3.24
N VAL A 218 -69.67 50.20 2.89
CA VAL A 218 -70.41 49.11 3.55
C VAL A 218 -71.13 48.36 2.41
N GLN A 219 -71.72 47.18 2.71
CA GLN A 219 -72.81 46.48 1.97
C GLN A 219 -72.41 45.56 0.79
N THR A 220 -72.42 44.22 0.99
CA THR A 220 -73.55 43.26 0.91
C THR A 220 -74.10 43.08 -0.51
N ARG A 221 -74.44 41.89 -1.05
CA ARG A 221 -75.41 40.85 -0.61
C ARG A 221 -75.39 39.71 -1.69
N PRO A 222 -76.16 38.60 -1.55
CA PRO A 222 -75.79 37.24 -1.99
C PRO A 222 -76.83 36.57 -2.94
N ARG A 223 -76.74 35.22 -3.08
CA ARG A 223 -77.74 34.18 -3.44
C ARG A 223 -77.63 33.53 -4.85
N THR A 224 -77.18 32.26 -4.95
CA THR A 224 -77.91 30.94 -4.98
C THR A 224 -78.13 30.40 -6.43
N PRO A 225 -78.69 29.19 -6.69
CA PRO A 225 -77.90 27.98 -6.96
C PRO A 225 -78.35 27.19 -8.23
N SER A 226 -77.63 26.16 -8.66
CA SER A 226 -78.24 24.98 -9.31
C SER A 226 -77.27 23.82 -9.54
N ASN A 227 -77.84 22.63 -9.42
CA ASN A 227 -77.26 21.29 -9.52
C ASN A 227 -76.85 20.88 -10.95
N VAL A 228 -75.95 19.90 -11.04
CA VAL A 228 -76.12 18.56 -11.67
C VAL A 228 -74.75 18.00 -12.13
N SER A 229 -74.50 16.75 -11.73
CA SER A 229 -73.30 15.93 -11.97
C SER A 229 -73.29 15.24 -13.37
N PRO A 230 -72.46 14.20 -13.64
CA PRO A 230 -71.01 14.21 -13.84
C PRO A 230 -70.61 13.54 -15.19
N SER A 231 -69.39 13.78 -15.71
CA SER A 231 -68.53 12.70 -16.27
C SER A 231 -67.22 13.19 -16.91
N SER A 232 -66.17 12.45 -16.57
CA SER A 232 -65.01 12.04 -17.37
C SER A 232 -64.01 13.05 -17.95
N ASN A 233 -62.76 12.71 -17.64
CA ASN A 233 -61.55 12.72 -18.46
C ASN A 233 -60.60 13.93 -18.46
N ARG A 234 -59.40 13.59 -17.94
CA ARG A 234 -58.04 13.95 -18.37
C ARG A 234 -57.52 15.38 -18.17
N ARG A 235 -56.49 15.41 -17.30
CA ARG A 235 -55.18 16.10 -17.42
C ARG A 235 -55.18 17.61 -17.61
N SER A 236 -54.61 18.29 -16.62
CA SER A 236 -53.85 19.53 -16.79
C SER A 236 -52.75 19.61 -15.73
N ALA A 237 -51.69 20.34 -16.08
CA ALA A 237 -50.38 20.41 -15.45
C ALA A 237 -50.21 21.69 -14.59
N VAL A 238 -48.97 21.92 -14.09
CA VAL A 238 -48.37 23.23 -13.68
C VAL A 238 -48.77 23.72 -12.26
N ILE A 239 -47.96 24.30 -11.37
CA ILE A 239 -46.51 24.44 -11.02
C ILE A 239 -46.48 25.30 -9.72
N THR A 240 -45.49 25.09 -8.83
CA THR A 240 -44.97 25.98 -7.74
C THR A 240 -45.91 26.40 -6.59
N SER A 241 -45.48 26.84 -5.39
CA SER A 241 -44.23 27.41 -4.86
C SER A 241 -44.16 27.20 -3.32
N GLY A 242 -42.99 27.41 -2.71
CA GLY A 242 -42.93 28.06 -1.39
C GLY A 242 -42.47 27.24 -0.18
N LEU A 243 -41.30 27.62 0.35
CA LEU A 243 -40.64 27.22 1.60
C LEU A 243 -41.51 27.36 2.88
N LEU A 244 -41.36 26.44 3.85
CA LEU A 244 -40.63 26.66 5.12
C LEU A 244 -40.73 25.44 6.08
N GLU A 245 -39.57 25.11 6.65
CA GLU A 245 -39.27 24.47 7.95
C GLU A 245 -39.58 22.99 8.30
N ARG A 246 -38.44 22.28 8.51
CA ARG A 246 -38.04 21.39 9.63
C ARG A 246 -39.06 20.37 10.20
N SER A 247 -38.68 19.10 10.06
CA SER A 247 -38.67 18.18 11.21
C SER A 247 -37.57 17.12 11.09
N SER A 248 -36.92 16.88 12.22
CA SER A 248 -35.95 15.84 12.55
C SER A 248 -36.48 14.39 12.41
N SER A 249 -35.63 13.48 11.95
CA SER A 249 -35.71 12.03 12.25
C SER A 249 -34.31 11.41 12.06
N SER A 250 -33.57 11.19 13.15
CA SER A 250 -33.40 9.88 13.80
C SER A 250 -32.81 8.80 12.87
N MET A 251 -31.51 8.54 13.04
CA MET A 251 -30.82 7.39 12.47
C MET A 251 -31.53 6.10 12.88
N SER A 252 -31.71 5.20 11.92
CA SER A 252 -32.36 3.91 12.17
C SER A 252 -31.36 2.91 12.73
N SER A 253 -31.85 1.95 13.51
CA SER A 253 -31.10 0.84 14.09
C SER A 253 -30.36 -0.06 13.08
N ALA A 254 -30.59 0.11 11.76
CA ALA A 254 -29.81 -0.53 10.71
C ALA A 254 -28.39 0.06 10.57
N ASP A 255 -28.20 1.33 10.92
CA ASP A 255 -26.89 2.01 10.84
C ASP A 255 -25.94 1.56 11.98
N LEU A 256 -26.50 1.09 13.10
CA LEU A 256 -25.76 0.57 14.25
C LEU A 256 -25.32 -0.89 14.10
N LEU A 257 -26.00 -1.68 13.25
CA LEU A 257 -25.63 -3.08 12.97
C LEU A 257 -24.46 -3.18 11.97
N LEU A 258 -24.35 -2.24 11.03
CA LEU A 258 -23.22 -2.21 10.07
C LEU A 258 -21.89 -1.76 10.69
N LEU A 259 -21.91 -0.92 11.74
CA LEU A 259 -20.69 -0.53 12.47
C LEU A 259 -20.12 -1.70 13.30
N GLY A 260 -20.99 -2.60 13.78
CA GLY A 260 -20.59 -3.78 14.57
C GLY A 260 -19.86 -4.84 13.76
N ASP A 261 -20.18 -5.00 12.47
CA ASP A 261 -19.55 -6.00 11.60
C ASP A 261 -18.20 -5.52 11.02
N ILE A 262 -18.01 -4.19 10.89
CA ILE A 262 -16.72 -3.58 10.56
C ILE A 262 -15.72 -3.78 11.72
N GLN A 263 -16.18 -3.66 12.96
CA GLN A 263 -15.34 -3.86 14.14
C GLN A 263 -14.99 -5.34 14.36
N ARG A 264 -15.87 -6.28 13.99
CA ARG A 264 -15.59 -7.73 14.06
C ARG A 264 -14.62 -8.21 12.98
N SER A 265 -14.66 -7.63 11.79
CA SER A 265 -13.75 -8.02 10.70
C SER A 265 -12.30 -7.57 10.94
N ALA A 266 -12.10 -6.43 11.63
CA ALA A 266 -10.77 -5.96 12.04
C ALA A 266 -10.16 -6.73 13.22
N LEU A 267 -10.98 -7.42 14.04
CA LEU A 267 -10.53 -8.19 15.20
C LEU A 267 -10.12 -9.64 14.88
N CYS A 268 -10.33 -10.13 13.65
CA CYS A 268 -9.95 -11.49 13.25
C CYS A 268 -8.44 -11.68 12.97
N PHE A 269 -7.62 -10.63 13.04
CA PHE A 269 -6.16 -10.69 12.84
C PHE A 269 -5.32 -10.34 14.08
N GLY A 270 -5.95 -10.20 15.26
CA GLY A 270 -5.26 -9.92 16.52
C GLY A 270 -5.43 -11.05 17.53
N GLY A 271 -4.35 -11.77 17.84
CA GLY A 271 -4.30 -12.66 19.00
C GLY A 271 -4.60 -11.90 20.29
N ARG A 272 -5.35 -12.53 21.20
CA ARG A 272 -5.73 -11.98 22.51
C ARG A 272 -4.49 -11.60 23.32
N ILE A 273 -4.24 -10.31 23.51
CA ILE A 273 -3.38 -9.81 24.59
C ILE A 273 -4.28 -9.40 25.76
N ALA A 274 -4.13 -10.09 26.89
CA ALA A 274 -4.75 -9.71 28.14
C ALA A 274 -4.01 -8.50 28.73
N VAL A 275 -4.61 -7.30 28.60
CA VAL A 275 -4.13 -6.11 29.32
C VAL A 275 -4.81 -6.09 30.69
N GLY A 276 -4.02 -6.28 31.74
CA GLY A 276 -4.45 -6.20 33.13
C GLY A 276 -4.98 -4.82 33.50
N ARG A 277 -6.02 -4.80 34.34
CA ARG A 277 -6.61 -3.59 34.94
C ARG A 277 -5.54 -2.81 35.70
N VAL A 278 -5.17 -1.62 35.22
CA VAL A 278 -4.57 -0.57 36.05
C VAL A 278 -5.63 0.49 36.31
N ALA A 279 -5.81 0.80 37.60
CA ALA A 279 -6.85 1.64 38.14
C ALA A 279 -6.76 3.09 37.63
N THR A 280 -7.89 3.62 37.15
CA THR A 280 -8.05 5.03 36.79
C THR A 280 -8.36 5.86 38.04
N SER A 281 -7.36 6.52 38.60
CA SER A 281 -7.59 7.62 39.55
C SER A 281 -7.91 8.90 38.77
N LYS A 282 -9.13 9.41 38.96
CA LYS A 282 -9.59 10.72 38.47
C LYS A 282 -8.69 11.83 38.99
N ILE A 283 -8.02 12.55 38.09
CA ILE A 283 -7.45 13.87 38.37
C ILE A 283 -8.26 14.90 37.56
N SER A 284 -9.06 15.69 38.26
CA SER A 284 -9.72 16.88 37.74
C SER A 284 -8.68 18.00 37.63
N LEU A 285 -8.42 18.52 36.43
CA LEU A 285 -7.60 19.72 36.27
C LEU A 285 -8.43 20.88 35.75
N HIS A 286 -8.55 21.88 36.63
CA HIS A 286 -9.29 23.10 36.44
C HIS A 286 -8.62 24.00 35.38
N ARG A 287 -9.47 24.53 34.52
CA ARG A 287 -9.29 25.69 33.64
C ARG A 287 -8.75 26.90 34.42
N ARG A 288 -7.52 27.35 34.11
CA ARG A 288 -7.03 28.74 34.17
C ARG A 288 -5.54 28.76 33.77
N PHE A 289 -5.19 29.42 32.67
CA PHE A 289 -4.04 30.33 32.60
C PHE A 289 -4.18 31.17 31.32
N ALA A 290 -4.51 32.44 31.54
CA ALA A 290 -4.15 33.53 30.66
C ALA A 290 -2.87 34.12 31.23
N SER A 291 -1.86 34.35 30.39
CA SER A 291 -0.92 35.46 30.56
C SER A 291 -0.11 35.64 29.29
N ASP A 292 -0.13 36.90 28.87
CA ASP A 292 0.57 37.53 27.77
C ASP A 292 2.09 37.31 27.78
N ASN A 293 2.66 37.14 26.58
CA ASN A 293 3.87 37.80 26.05
C ASN A 293 4.51 36.93 24.97
N PHE A 294 4.23 37.26 23.70
CA PHE A 294 5.12 36.89 22.60
C PHE A 294 5.36 38.11 21.72
N LEU A 295 6.64 38.52 21.67
CA LEU A 295 7.19 39.63 20.92
C LEU A 295 6.92 39.44 19.42
N LEU A 296 6.22 40.37 18.79
CA LEU A 296 6.09 40.50 17.33
C LEU A 296 7.19 41.45 16.80
N MET A 297 7.88 41.03 15.73
CA MET A 297 8.67 41.92 14.88
C MET A 297 7.75 42.88 14.11
N PRO A 298 8.10 44.17 13.95
CA PRO A 298 7.30 45.10 13.17
C PRO A 298 7.65 44.99 11.68
N LEU A 299 6.67 44.61 10.86
CA LEU A 299 6.71 44.84 9.42
C LEU A 299 5.99 46.17 9.13
N ALA A 300 6.72 47.07 8.49
CA ALA A 300 6.28 48.42 8.13
C ALA A 300 4.97 48.39 7.31
N SER A 301 4.01 49.21 7.75
CA SER A 301 2.72 49.42 7.12
C SER A 301 2.86 50.32 5.88
N HIS A 302 2.74 49.73 4.70
CA HIS A 302 2.33 50.47 3.50
C HIS A 302 0.81 50.40 3.45
N GLN A 303 0.12 51.46 3.89
CA GLN A 303 -1.33 51.59 3.73
C GLN A 303 -1.63 51.99 2.28
N ASP A 304 -2.42 51.17 1.61
CA ASP A 304 -3.00 51.44 0.30
C ASP A 304 -4.48 51.84 0.53
N PRO A 305 -4.86 53.13 0.36
CA PRO A 305 -6.16 53.63 0.76
C PRO A 305 -7.16 53.53 -0.40
N ASP A 306 -7.57 52.33 -0.82
CA ASP A 306 -8.78 52.22 -1.67
C ASP A 306 -9.50 50.85 -1.72
N ILE A 307 -9.30 49.97 -0.74
CA ILE A 307 -10.11 48.74 -0.63
C ILE A 307 -11.27 48.99 0.33
N LYS A 308 -12.43 49.37 -0.23
CA LYS A 308 -13.71 49.36 0.47
C LYS A 308 -13.97 47.95 1.04
N GLU A 309 -13.93 47.84 2.37
CA GLU A 309 -14.32 46.64 3.14
C GLU A 309 -15.82 46.36 2.98
N GLY A 310 -16.21 45.81 1.82
CA GLY A 310 -17.50 45.18 1.63
C GLY A 310 -17.40 43.70 2.03
N ARG A 311 -17.97 43.33 3.18
CA ARG A 311 -18.39 41.97 3.59
C ARG A 311 -17.68 40.81 2.85
N LEU A 312 -16.38 40.66 3.04
CA LEU A 312 -15.66 39.46 2.61
C LEU A 312 -15.74 38.41 3.73
N GLY A 313 -16.79 37.60 3.63
CA GLY A 313 -16.85 36.19 4.02
C GLY A 313 -16.48 35.80 5.45
N ARG A 314 -17.48 35.30 6.19
CA ARG A 314 -17.22 34.23 7.18
C ARG A 314 -16.31 33.21 6.49
N ALA A 315 -15.08 33.06 6.98
CA ALA A 315 -14.19 31.99 6.60
C ALA A 315 -15.01 30.69 6.60
N ALA A 316 -15.06 30.01 5.46
CA ALA A 316 -15.75 28.73 5.33
C ALA A 316 -15.09 27.77 6.33
N SER A 317 -15.70 27.60 7.51
CA SER A 317 -15.38 26.50 8.39
C SER A 317 -15.53 25.24 7.56
N ALA A 318 -14.48 24.41 7.51
CA ALA A 318 -14.53 23.13 6.84
C ALA A 318 -15.84 22.41 7.22
N PRO A 319 -16.57 21.82 6.26
CA PRO A 319 -17.81 21.14 6.58
C PRO A 319 -17.54 20.09 7.67
N PRO A 320 -18.29 20.10 8.78
CA PRO A 320 -18.10 19.12 9.84
C PRO A 320 -18.23 17.71 9.25
N GLY A 321 -17.20 16.88 9.43
CA GLY A 321 -17.17 15.49 8.95
C GLY A 321 -16.05 15.12 7.96
N THR A 322 -15.14 16.02 7.59
CA THR A 322 -13.97 15.66 6.75
C THR A 322 -12.81 15.03 7.53
N GLU A 323 -12.75 15.23 8.86
CA GLU A 323 -11.72 14.68 9.75
C GLU A 323 -11.51 13.16 9.65
N PRO A 324 -12.55 12.30 9.65
CA PRO A 324 -12.35 10.85 9.64
C PRO A 324 -11.79 10.34 8.29
N MET A 325 -11.96 11.12 7.23
CA MET A 325 -11.60 10.70 5.87
C MET A 325 -10.08 10.70 5.68
N ASP A 326 -9.38 11.75 6.12
CA ASP A 326 -7.93 11.86 5.94
C ASP A 326 -7.18 10.78 6.74
N ILE A 327 -7.61 10.53 7.97
CA ILE A 327 -7.03 9.50 8.83
C ILE A 327 -7.24 8.11 8.21
N GLY A 328 -8.46 7.80 7.76
CA GLY A 328 -8.76 6.50 7.15
C GLY A 328 -8.00 6.25 5.85
N VAL A 329 -7.85 7.27 5.01
CA VAL A 329 -7.09 7.18 3.75
C VAL A 329 -5.60 6.98 4.04
N SER A 330 -4.98 7.80 4.89
CA SER A 330 -3.55 7.65 5.23
C SER A 330 -3.26 6.32 5.93
N ALA A 331 -4.11 5.88 6.87
CA ALA A 331 -3.98 4.57 7.53
C ALA A 331 -4.08 3.39 6.56
N THR A 332 -4.68 3.57 5.38
CA THR A 332 -4.77 2.54 4.34
C THR A 332 -3.61 2.64 3.34
N LEU A 333 -3.28 3.85 2.89
CA LEU A 333 -2.28 4.07 1.85
C LEU A 333 -0.88 3.73 2.32
N THR A 334 -0.49 4.17 3.52
CA THR A 334 0.86 3.96 4.05
C THR A 334 1.23 2.46 4.15
N PRO A 335 0.42 1.56 4.74
CA PRO A 335 0.70 0.12 4.71
C PRO A 335 0.50 -0.51 3.31
N ALA A 336 -0.38 0.02 2.46
CA ALA A 336 -0.50 -0.47 1.09
C ALA A 336 0.77 -0.21 0.26
N SER A 337 1.42 0.95 0.47
CA SER A 337 2.72 1.28 -0.11
C SER A 337 3.81 0.31 0.31
N ASP A 338 3.84 -0.02 1.59
CA ASP A 338 4.82 -0.96 2.14
C ASP A 338 4.59 -2.38 1.61
N LEU A 339 3.33 -2.84 1.60
CA LEU A 339 2.96 -4.13 1.01
C LEU A 339 3.33 -4.21 -0.48
N PHE A 340 3.19 -3.11 -1.22
CA PHE A 340 3.62 -3.03 -2.61
C PHE A 340 5.13 -3.27 -2.74
N VAL A 341 5.95 -2.60 -1.93
CA VAL A 341 7.41 -2.75 -1.92
C VAL A 341 7.82 -4.17 -1.49
N GLN A 342 7.23 -4.70 -0.41
CA GLN A 342 7.54 -6.05 0.06
C GLN A 342 7.25 -7.12 -1.00
N LYS A 343 6.14 -6.98 -1.74
CA LYS A 343 5.81 -7.88 -2.86
C LYS A 343 6.79 -7.79 -4.02
N GLN A 344 7.27 -6.58 -4.33
CA GLN A 344 8.29 -6.39 -5.38
C GLN A 344 9.63 -7.04 -5.01
N HIS A 345 9.97 -7.13 -3.72
CA HIS A 345 11.16 -7.84 -3.26
C HIS A 345 11.01 -9.37 -3.24
N GLY A 346 9.81 -9.91 -3.44
CA GLY A 346 9.56 -11.35 -3.41
C GLY A 346 9.77 -12.02 -2.04
N ALA A 347 10.00 -11.22 -0.98
CA ALA A 347 10.17 -11.71 0.37
C ALA A 347 8.82 -12.06 1.01
N PRO A 348 8.79 -12.96 2.01
CA PRO A 348 7.61 -13.14 2.86
C PRO A 348 7.16 -11.79 3.44
N ILE A 349 5.84 -11.61 3.56
CA ILE A 349 5.29 -10.35 4.08
C ILE A 349 5.65 -10.21 5.56
N ASP A 350 6.45 -9.20 5.88
CA ASP A 350 6.75 -8.76 7.23
C ASP A 350 5.55 -8.00 7.80
N THR A 351 4.76 -8.73 8.60
CA THR A 351 3.57 -8.19 9.27
C THR A 351 3.91 -7.17 10.35
N CYS A 352 5.09 -7.25 10.97
CA CYS A 352 5.52 -6.32 12.01
C CYS A 352 5.79 -4.94 11.37
N ARG A 353 6.57 -4.94 10.28
CA ARG A 353 6.80 -3.76 9.45
C ARG A 353 5.49 -3.17 8.92
N LEU A 354 4.58 -4.01 8.43
CA LEU A 354 3.28 -3.54 7.93
C LEU A 354 2.45 -2.84 9.02
N GLN A 355 2.48 -3.34 10.26
CA GLN A 355 1.86 -2.68 11.41
C GLN A 355 2.50 -1.32 11.70
N GLY A 356 3.82 -1.19 11.57
CA GLY A 356 4.50 0.10 11.71
C GLY A 356 4.04 1.13 10.69
N PHE A 357 3.91 0.74 9.42
CA PHE A 357 3.36 1.62 8.38
C PHE A 357 1.88 1.96 8.61
N PHE A 358 1.09 1.06 9.19
CA PHE A 358 -0.29 1.37 9.58
C PHE A 358 -0.34 2.45 10.68
N VAL A 359 0.44 2.29 11.76
CA VAL A 359 0.53 3.27 12.85
C VAL A 359 1.00 4.62 12.33
N LEU A 360 2.05 4.61 11.49
CA LEU A 360 2.53 5.81 10.81
C LEU A 360 1.44 6.50 9.99
N GLY A 361 0.66 5.73 9.21
CA GLY A 361 -0.45 6.26 8.41
C GLY A 361 -1.54 6.93 9.25
N VAL A 362 -1.88 6.36 10.41
CA VAL A 362 -2.86 6.97 11.34
C VAL A 362 -2.33 8.30 11.87
N VAL A 363 -1.09 8.33 12.39
CA VAL A 363 -0.52 9.55 12.97
C VAL A 363 -0.34 10.62 11.90
N GLN A 364 0.16 10.25 10.72
CA GLN A 364 0.32 11.14 9.58
C GLN A 364 -1.03 11.73 9.13
N GLY A 365 -2.11 10.96 9.11
CA GLY A 365 -3.44 11.48 8.78
C GLY A 365 -3.90 12.58 9.74
N VAL A 366 -3.70 12.36 11.06
CA VAL A 366 -4.02 13.36 12.09
C VAL A 366 -3.16 14.61 11.96
N THR A 367 -1.84 14.46 11.83
CA THR A 367 -0.93 15.61 11.72
C THR A 367 -1.15 16.39 10.44
N SER A 368 -1.37 15.70 9.31
CA SER A 368 -1.63 16.33 8.02
C SER A 368 -2.92 17.15 8.07
N TRP A 369 -3.99 16.63 8.69
CA TRP A 369 -5.22 17.40 8.85
C TRP A 369 -5.00 18.66 9.71
N LEU A 370 -4.32 18.54 10.85
CA LEU A 370 -4.03 19.68 11.73
C LEU A 370 -3.18 20.75 11.02
N VAL A 371 -2.16 20.33 10.27
CA VAL A 371 -1.24 21.27 9.61
C VAL A 371 -1.85 21.84 8.34
N TYR A 372 -2.24 21.00 7.38
CA TYR A 372 -2.69 21.48 6.07
C TYR A 372 -4.10 22.08 6.09
N VAL A 373 -5.02 21.54 6.91
CA VAL A 373 -6.40 22.05 6.98
C VAL A 373 -6.53 23.14 8.03
N SER A 374 -5.97 22.97 9.23
CA SER A 374 -6.19 23.94 10.32
C SER A 374 -5.16 25.06 10.38
N LEU A 375 -3.86 24.75 10.26
CA LEU A 375 -2.80 25.76 10.38
C LEU A 375 -2.62 26.56 9.09
N PHE A 376 -2.47 25.88 7.96
CA PHE A 376 -2.15 26.53 6.67
C PHE A 376 -3.27 27.44 6.16
N THR A 377 -4.53 27.10 6.40
CA THR A 377 -5.66 27.96 6.02
C THR A 377 -5.67 29.27 6.82
N ARG A 378 -5.11 29.28 8.02
CA ARG A 378 -4.99 30.46 8.88
C ARG A 378 -3.73 31.28 8.59
N CYS A 379 -2.59 30.60 8.41
CA CYS A 379 -1.30 31.25 8.19
C CYS A 379 -1.13 31.77 6.75
N PHE A 380 -1.72 31.11 5.76
CA PHE A 380 -1.52 31.40 4.33
C PHE A 380 -2.86 31.56 3.56
N PRO A 381 -3.75 32.47 3.98
CA PRO A 381 -5.07 32.61 3.37
C PRO A 381 -5.02 33.04 1.89
N LEU A 382 -4.00 33.80 1.48
CA LEU A 382 -3.83 34.21 0.07
C LEU A 382 -3.36 33.06 -0.82
N ALA A 383 -2.70 32.04 -0.29
CA ALA A 383 -2.37 30.84 -1.06
C ALA A 383 -3.66 30.12 -1.52
N THR A 384 -4.70 30.12 -0.70
CA THR A 384 -6.02 29.55 -1.05
C THR A 384 -6.70 30.36 -2.17
N ARG A 385 -6.53 31.69 -2.17
CA ARG A 385 -7.00 32.52 -3.27
C ARG A 385 -6.22 32.22 -4.55
N LEU A 386 -4.89 32.18 -4.47
CA LEU A 386 -3.99 31.94 -5.61
C LEU A 386 -4.37 30.66 -6.36
N VAL A 387 -4.55 29.54 -5.65
CA VAL A 387 -4.79 28.24 -6.30
C VAL A 387 -6.06 28.16 -7.12
N ASN A 388 -7.03 29.03 -6.83
CA ASN A 388 -8.32 29.09 -7.53
C ASN A 388 -8.31 30.07 -8.72
N LEU A 389 -7.23 30.84 -8.92
CA LEU A 389 -7.09 31.70 -10.10
C LEU A 389 -6.79 30.88 -11.36
N PRO A 390 -7.15 31.37 -12.57
CA PRO A 390 -6.63 30.84 -13.82
C PRO A 390 -5.10 30.91 -13.86
N LEU A 391 -4.46 29.98 -14.56
CA LEU A 391 -2.98 29.87 -14.59
C LEU A 391 -2.29 31.19 -14.97
N LYS A 392 -2.84 31.92 -15.96
CA LYS A 392 -2.32 33.22 -16.41
C LYS A 392 -2.35 34.28 -15.30
N ASP A 393 -3.32 34.23 -14.41
CA ASP A 393 -3.51 35.20 -13.34
C ASP A 393 -2.73 34.81 -12.07
N LYS A 394 -2.46 33.52 -11.87
CA LYS A 394 -1.56 33.05 -10.79
C LYS A 394 -0.20 33.72 -10.85
N PHE A 395 0.38 33.84 -12.05
CA PHE A 395 1.68 34.48 -12.24
C PHE A 395 1.68 35.99 -11.97
N LYS A 396 0.50 36.62 -11.92
CA LYS A 396 0.36 38.06 -11.62
C LYS A 396 0.07 38.32 -10.15
N ASP A 397 -0.43 37.33 -9.42
CA ASP A 397 -0.76 37.43 -7.99
C ASP A 397 0.49 37.20 -7.13
N TRP A 398 1.38 38.20 -7.12
CA TRP A 398 2.63 38.15 -6.33
C TRP A 398 2.39 37.94 -4.82
N PRO A 399 1.39 38.58 -4.18
CA PRO A 399 1.05 38.29 -2.78
C PRO A 399 0.69 36.83 -2.55
N GLY A 400 -0.11 36.24 -3.43
CA GLY A 400 -0.47 34.82 -3.37
C GLY A 400 0.74 33.91 -3.55
N LEU A 401 1.58 34.17 -4.57
CA LEU A 401 2.80 33.40 -4.84
C LEU A 401 3.80 33.48 -3.69
N ARG A 402 3.96 34.65 -3.05
CA ARG A 402 4.82 34.77 -1.85
C ARG A 402 4.31 33.90 -0.71
N GLN A 403 3.00 33.88 -0.45
CA GLN A 403 2.44 33.01 0.59
C GLN A 403 2.55 31.53 0.23
N LEU A 404 2.41 31.18 -1.05
CA LEU A 404 2.66 29.82 -1.53
C LEU A 404 4.12 29.40 -1.25
N CYS A 405 5.10 30.24 -1.59
CA CYS A 405 6.51 29.95 -1.30
C CYS A 405 6.77 29.82 0.21
N LEU A 406 6.15 30.67 1.05
CA LEU A 406 6.26 30.56 2.50
C LEU A 406 5.61 29.29 3.04
N GLN A 407 4.51 28.85 2.44
CA GLN A 407 3.83 27.61 2.79
C GLN A 407 4.72 26.39 2.50
N ILE A 408 5.36 26.34 1.32
CA ILE A 408 6.33 25.30 0.95
C ILE A 408 7.55 25.36 1.88
N ALA A 409 8.10 26.55 2.12
CA ALA A 409 9.25 26.72 3.00
C ALA A 409 8.94 26.26 4.44
N PHE A 410 7.75 26.53 4.96
CA PHE A 410 7.34 26.04 6.26
C PHE A 410 7.22 24.51 6.27
N ASP A 411 6.67 23.91 5.22
CA ASP A 411 6.52 22.47 5.15
C ASP A 411 7.88 21.76 5.19
N LEU A 412 8.80 22.22 4.35
CA LEU A 412 10.13 21.64 4.21
C LEU A 412 11.07 21.96 5.38
N ALA A 413 10.98 23.16 5.96
CA ALA A 413 11.90 23.59 7.01
C ALA A 413 11.38 23.33 8.43
N VAL A 414 10.06 23.19 8.62
CA VAL A 414 9.45 23.07 9.95
C VAL A 414 8.70 21.74 10.09
N TYR A 415 7.70 21.51 9.25
CA TYR A 415 6.82 20.35 9.42
C TYR A 415 7.54 19.03 9.18
N VAL A 416 8.19 18.87 8.03
CA VAL A 416 8.85 17.61 7.66
C VAL A 416 9.97 17.25 8.67
N PRO A 417 10.92 18.15 9.00
CA PRO A 417 12.04 17.82 9.88
C PRO A 417 11.66 17.63 11.35
N PHE A 418 10.71 18.42 11.86
CA PHE A 418 10.45 18.53 13.30
C PHE A 418 9.10 17.97 13.75
N VAL A 419 8.23 17.56 12.81
CA VAL A 419 6.95 16.91 13.14
C VAL A 419 6.89 15.54 12.50
N HIS A 420 7.08 15.46 11.18
CA HIS A 420 6.93 14.21 10.44
C HIS A 420 8.00 13.17 10.81
N PHE A 421 9.29 13.51 10.70
CA PHE A 421 10.35 12.54 11.00
C PHE A 421 10.37 12.07 12.46
N PRO A 422 10.25 12.91 13.50
CA PRO A 422 10.17 12.43 14.88
C PRO A 422 9.05 11.41 15.08
N VAL A 423 7.87 11.67 14.50
CA VAL A 423 6.73 10.75 14.54
C VAL A 423 7.08 9.43 13.84
N PHE A 424 7.73 9.49 12.69
CA PHE A 424 8.19 8.31 11.96
C PHE A 424 9.11 7.45 12.83
N TYR A 425 10.16 8.03 13.40
CA TYR A 425 11.10 7.29 14.24
C TYR A 425 10.44 6.72 15.50
N ILE A 426 9.53 7.46 16.16
CA ILE A 426 8.81 6.95 17.33
C ILE A 426 7.89 5.78 16.94
N ALA A 427 7.15 5.90 15.84
CA ALA A 427 6.29 4.82 15.35
C ALA A 427 7.13 3.58 14.99
N GLN A 428 8.28 3.79 14.34
CA GLN A 428 9.22 2.73 14.04
C GLN A 428 9.76 2.08 15.31
N GLY A 429 10.26 2.86 16.28
CA GLY A 429 10.78 2.33 17.54
C GLY A 429 9.74 1.57 18.35
N ALA A 430 8.50 2.07 18.43
CA ALA A 430 7.41 1.41 19.14
C ALA A 430 7.11 0.00 18.59
N VAL A 431 7.20 -0.18 17.27
CA VAL A 431 7.03 -1.49 16.61
C VAL A 431 8.14 -2.46 16.99
N HIS A 432 9.34 -1.95 17.28
CA HIS A 432 10.51 -2.74 17.68
C HIS A 432 10.68 -2.84 19.20
N GLY A 433 9.74 -2.31 19.99
CA GLY A 433 9.84 -2.29 21.45
C GLY A 433 10.92 -1.34 21.99
N GLU A 434 11.40 -0.40 21.18
CA GLU A 434 12.27 0.67 21.64
C GLU A 434 11.48 1.74 22.41
N ASP A 435 12.15 2.39 23.34
CA ASP A 435 11.63 3.56 24.01
C ASP A 435 11.73 4.81 23.12
N ALA A 436 10.79 5.74 23.29
CA ALA A 436 10.74 6.95 22.48
C ALA A 436 12.03 7.80 22.55
N SER A 437 12.78 7.73 23.66
CA SER A 437 14.08 8.42 23.80
C SER A 437 15.10 7.93 22.79
N SER A 438 15.26 6.61 22.66
CA SER A 438 16.20 6.00 21.73
C SER A 438 15.82 6.35 20.28
N SER A 439 14.54 6.27 19.95
CA SER A 439 14.04 6.64 18.63
C SER A 439 14.29 8.11 18.30
N LEU A 440 14.05 9.02 19.25
CA LEU A 440 14.33 10.44 19.08
C LEU A 440 15.84 10.74 18.98
N SER A 441 16.68 9.96 19.65
CA SER A 441 18.13 10.08 19.51
C SER A 441 18.58 9.75 18.08
N ARG A 442 18.04 8.67 17.48
CA ARG A 442 18.31 8.31 16.08
C ARG A 442 17.80 9.36 15.09
N TRP A 443 16.61 9.88 15.31
CA TRP A 443 16.10 11.00 14.51
C TRP A 443 17.08 12.19 14.53
N ARG A 444 17.59 12.56 15.72
CA ARG A 444 18.53 13.69 15.84
C ARG A 444 19.84 13.44 15.10
N SER A 445 20.37 12.21 15.12
CA SER A 445 21.59 11.88 14.38
C SER A 445 21.38 11.92 12.87
N ASN A 446 20.17 11.61 12.39
CA ASN A 446 19.83 11.57 10.97
C ASN A 446 19.14 12.85 10.45
N LEU A 447 18.92 13.86 11.31
CA LEU A 447 18.08 15.02 11.00
C LEU A 447 18.47 15.71 9.68
N LEU A 448 19.76 15.90 9.43
CA LEU A 448 20.22 16.62 8.24
C LEU A 448 20.04 15.78 6.97
N GLU A 449 20.35 14.49 7.03
CA GLU A 449 20.22 13.56 5.91
C GLU A 449 18.74 13.35 5.56
N ASP A 450 17.91 13.13 6.56
CA ASP A 450 16.46 12.97 6.38
C ASP A 450 15.82 14.28 5.90
N ALA A 451 16.22 15.44 6.44
CA ALA A 451 15.73 16.73 5.96
C ALA A 451 16.13 17.00 4.50
N ALA A 452 17.36 16.67 4.11
CA ALA A 452 17.83 16.83 2.73
C ALA A 452 17.11 15.87 1.77
N GLY A 453 17.01 14.58 2.12
CA GLY A 453 16.29 13.58 1.34
C GLY A 453 14.79 13.88 1.26
N GLY A 454 14.21 14.29 2.40
CA GLY A 454 12.85 14.77 2.51
C GLY A 454 12.60 15.98 1.60
N ALA A 455 13.47 16.99 1.63
CA ALA A 455 13.34 18.17 0.77
C ALA A 455 13.49 17.83 -0.71
N ALA A 456 14.39 16.92 -1.08
CA ALA A 456 14.56 16.48 -2.46
C ALA A 456 13.28 15.84 -3.03
N PHE A 457 12.54 15.10 -2.20
CA PHE A 457 11.26 14.51 -2.59
C PHE A 457 10.10 15.52 -2.49
N TRP A 458 9.96 16.22 -1.37
CA TRP A 458 8.79 17.03 -1.07
C TRP A 458 8.78 18.37 -1.81
N LEU A 459 9.93 19.01 -2.06
CA LEU A 459 9.95 20.29 -2.78
C LEU A 459 9.21 20.26 -4.14
N PRO A 460 9.52 19.33 -5.07
CA PRO A 460 8.79 19.27 -6.33
C PRO A 460 7.31 18.88 -6.14
N MET A 461 7.02 18.04 -5.13
CA MET A 461 5.67 17.60 -4.85
C MET A 461 4.80 18.69 -4.22
N ASP A 462 5.34 19.50 -3.33
CA ASP A 462 4.65 20.64 -2.71
C ASP A 462 4.39 21.73 -3.74
N VAL A 463 5.35 22.00 -4.63
CA VAL A 463 5.11 22.90 -5.77
C VAL A 463 3.93 22.41 -6.59
N LEU A 464 3.88 21.12 -6.95
CA LEU A 464 2.74 20.57 -7.69
C LEU A 464 1.44 20.64 -6.87
N CYS A 465 1.47 20.11 -5.64
CA CYS A 465 0.31 19.93 -4.80
C CYS A 465 -0.31 21.27 -4.35
N PHE A 466 0.51 22.30 -4.15
CA PHE A 466 0.06 23.60 -3.69
C PHE A 466 -0.19 24.59 -4.84
N THR A 467 0.18 24.27 -6.09
CA THR A 467 -0.19 25.10 -7.26
C THR A 467 -1.48 24.65 -7.94
N VAL A 468 -1.90 23.39 -7.77
CA VAL A 468 -3.16 22.89 -8.36
C VAL A 468 -4.40 23.46 -7.69
N PRO A 469 -5.57 23.46 -8.37
CA PRO A 469 -6.84 23.86 -7.76
C PRO A 469 -7.14 23.07 -6.47
N MET A 470 -7.87 23.70 -5.55
CA MET A 470 -8.07 23.16 -4.19
C MET A 470 -8.67 21.74 -4.17
N TRP A 471 -9.59 21.45 -5.09
CA TRP A 471 -10.22 20.13 -5.19
C TRP A 471 -9.26 19.02 -5.64
N LEU A 472 -8.15 19.36 -6.31
CA LEU A 472 -7.15 18.42 -6.81
C LEU A 472 -5.99 18.20 -5.82
N ARG A 473 -5.81 19.12 -4.87
CA ARG A 473 -4.74 19.09 -3.87
C ARG A 473 -4.78 17.80 -3.03
N MET A 474 -5.96 17.40 -2.54
CA MET A 474 -6.10 16.18 -1.73
C MET A 474 -5.74 14.90 -2.51
N PRO A 475 -6.31 14.64 -3.71
CA PRO A 475 -5.89 13.50 -4.53
C PRO A 475 -4.38 13.44 -4.82
N ILE A 476 -3.76 14.58 -5.16
CA ILE A 476 -2.31 14.63 -5.40
C ILE A 476 -1.54 14.35 -4.10
N GLY A 477 -1.94 14.95 -2.97
CA GLY A 477 -1.31 14.70 -1.68
C GLY A 477 -1.34 13.23 -1.27
N TYR A 478 -2.45 12.54 -1.51
CA TYR A 478 -2.57 11.10 -1.27
C TYR A 478 -1.68 10.27 -2.20
N PHE A 479 -1.63 10.61 -3.48
CA PHE A 479 -0.74 9.97 -4.44
C PHE A 479 0.73 10.14 -4.04
N THR A 480 1.13 11.37 -3.69
CA THR A 480 2.47 11.68 -3.21
C THR A 480 2.79 10.91 -1.92
N THR A 481 1.85 10.86 -0.96
CA THR A 481 2.00 10.11 0.28
C THR A 481 2.25 8.62 0.03
N PHE A 482 1.51 8.01 -0.90
CA PHE A 482 1.70 6.61 -1.27
C PHE A 482 3.13 6.36 -1.76
N TRP A 483 3.64 7.18 -2.69
CA TRP A 483 4.98 7.00 -3.24
C TRP A 483 6.08 7.33 -2.23
N TYR A 484 5.87 8.34 -1.40
CA TYR A 484 6.79 8.66 -0.31
C TYR A 484 6.92 7.49 0.68
N ALA A 485 5.78 6.91 1.09
CA ALA A 485 5.78 5.74 1.96
C ALA A 485 6.45 4.53 1.29
N ALA A 486 6.28 4.35 -0.03
CA ALA A 486 7.00 3.31 -0.76
C ALA A 486 8.52 3.56 -0.78
N LEU A 487 8.96 4.80 -0.98
CA LEU A 487 10.40 5.15 -0.90
C LEU A 487 10.95 4.92 0.51
N LEU A 488 10.25 5.36 1.55
CA LEU A 488 10.63 5.07 2.94
C LEU A 488 10.72 3.57 3.20
N SER A 489 9.77 2.80 2.67
CA SER A 489 9.76 1.34 2.75
C SER A 489 10.99 0.71 2.07
N VAL A 490 11.42 1.23 0.92
CA VAL A 490 12.66 0.77 0.26
C VAL A 490 13.91 1.10 1.09
N PHE A 491 14.06 2.34 1.52
CA PHE A 491 15.29 2.81 2.17
C PHE A 491 15.44 2.38 3.62
N ARG A 492 14.34 2.42 4.37
CA ARG A 492 14.34 2.18 5.82
C ARG A 492 13.73 0.84 6.21
N GLY A 493 13.07 0.15 5.28
CA GLY A 493 12.53 -1.18 5.53
C GLY A 493 13.59 -2.29 5.50
N SER A 494 14.73 -2.06 4.84
CA SER A 494 15.88 -2.97 4.83
C SER A 494 16.76 -2.83 6.07
N GLU A 495 16.88 -1.61 6.62
CA GLU A 495 17.55 -1.37 7.91
C GLU A 495 16.91 -2.18 9.04
N LEU A 496 15.61 -2.49 8.97
CA LEU A 496 14.96 -3.39 9.92
C LEU A 496 15.51 -4.82 9.83
N LEU A 497 15.77 -5.30 8.62
CA LEU A 497 16.38 -6.61 8.40
C LEU A 497 17.87 -6.61 8.75
N ALA A 498 18.51 -5.44 8.59
CA ALA A 498 19.95 -5.26 8.77
C ALA A 498 20.35 -4.93 10.22
N ALA A 499 19.55 -4.19 10.99
CA ALA A 499 19.76 -3.95 12.43
C ALA A 499 19.69 -5.26 13.22
N ASP A 500 18.75 -6.11 12.80
CA ASP A 500 18.67 -7.54 13.13
C ASP A 500 19.92 -8.37 12.72
N SER A 501 20.87 -7.79 11.97
CA SER A 501 22.12 -8.43 11.56
C SER A 501 23.39 -7.67 12.01
N SER A 502 23.27 -6.40 12.40
CA SER A 502 24.40 -5.52 12.72
C SER A 502 24.62 -5.30 14.22
N ASP A 503 23.76 -5.83 15.09
CA ASP A 503 24.12 -6.11 16.49
C ASP A 503 25.07 -7.33 16.53
N SER A 504 26.22 -7.16 15.87
CA SER A 504 27.40 -8.01 15.94
C SER A 504 28.27 -7.66 17.16
N ASP A 505 27.70 -6.97 18.15
CA ASP A 505 28.18 -7.19 19.51
C ASP A 505 27.87 -8.66 19.80
N ASN A 506 28.80 -9.40 20.42
CA ASN A 506 28.75 -10.87 20.63
C ASN A 506 27.51 -11.41 21.38
N THR A 507 26.45 -10.62 21.55
CA THR A 507 25.14 -11.08 21.99
C THR A 507 24.61 -12.19 21.07
N PRO A 508 24.29 -13.36 21.62
CA PRO A 508 23.70 -14.45 20.86
C PRO A 508 22.42 -13.98 20.17
N MET A 509 22.29 -14.24 18.88
CA MET A 509 21.07 -13.91 18.15
C MET A 509 19.88 -14.68 18.77
N PRO A 510 18.67 -14.07 18.84
CA PRO A 510 17.47 -14.78 19.25
C PRO A 510 17.29 -16.07 18.43
N VAL A 511 17.21 -17.21 19.12
CA VAL A 511 17.16 -18.57 18.51
C VAL A 511 16.14 -18.66 17.39
N ARG A 512 14.97 -18.04 17.56
CA ARG A 512 13.89 -18.06 16.57
C ARG A 512 14.29 -17.38 15.27
N GLN A 513 14.97 -16.25 15.35
CA GLN A 513 15.40 -15.48 14.18
C GLN A 513 16.49 -16.22 13.41
N VAL A 514 17.45 -16.82 14.12
CA VAL A 514 18.48 -17.69 13.55
C VAL A 514 17.85 -18.88 12.83
N GLN A 515 16.91 -19.55 13.50
CA GLN A 515 16.18 -20.67 12.94
C GLN A 515 15.45 -20.28 11.65
N GLU A 516 14.67 -19.18 11.67
CA GLU A 516 13.94 -18.69 10.49
C GLU A 516 14.88 -18.33 9.33
N ARG A 517 16.04 -17.70 9.61
CA ARG A 517 17.04 -17.39 8.58
C ARG A 517 17.66 -18.66 7.97
N LEU A 518 18.01 -19.64 8.80
CA LEU A 518 18.62 -20.90 8.34
C LEU A 518 17.60 -21.80 7.62
N ASP A 519 16.35 -21.87 8.09
CA ASP A 519 15.28 -22.60 7.40
C ASP A 519 15.00 -22.01 6.02
N ASN A 520 14.97 -20.68 5.91
CA ASN A 520 14.84 -19.99 4.62
C ASN A 520 16.03 -20.28 3.70
N LEU A 521 17.25 -20.33 4.24
CA LEU A 521 18.44 -20.68 3.47
C LEU A 521 18.36 -22.13 2.95
N VAL A 522 18.00 -23.09 3.81
CA VAL A 522 17.79 -24.50 3.44
C VAL A 522 16.69 -24.63 2.38
N GLU A 523 15.57 -23.92 2.53
CA GLU A 523 14.48 -23.94 1.55
C GLU A 523 14.93 -23.43 0.18
N ARG A 524 15.71 -22.34 0.13
CA ARG A 524 16.25 -21.80 -1.12
C ARG A 524 17.24 -22.77 -1.75
N MET A 525 18.16 -23.33 -0.97
CA MET A 525 19.11 -24.35 -1.46
C MET A 525 18.39 -25.58 -2.02
N ALA A 526 17.38 -26.07 -1.30
CA ALA A 526 16.54 -27.20 -1.73
C ALA A 526 15.89 -26.93 -3.10
N ARG A 527 15.39 -25.71 -3.31
CA ARG A 527 14.75 -25.30 -4.57
C ARG A 527 15.75 -25.18 -5.73
N GLU A 528 16.88 -24.49 -5.51
CA GLU A 528 17.86 -24.22 -6.56
C GLU A 528 18.63 -25.49 -6.98
N LEU A 529 18.87 -26.41 -6.05
CA LEU A 529 19.68 -27.61 -6.27
C LEU A 529 18.83 -28.88 -6.41
N ASN A 530 17.51 -28.77 -6.45
CA ASN A 530 16.58 -29.91 -6.49
C ASN A 530 16.88 -30.93 -5.36
N ALA A 531 17.08 -30.42 -4.15
CA ALA A 531 17.33 -31.18 -2.94
C ALA A 531 16.09 -31.19 -2.04
N PRO A 532 15.97 -32.14 -1.11
CA PRO A 532 14.85 -32.16 -0.18
C PRO A 532 14.91 -30.98 0.80
N ARG A 533 13.72 -30.46 1.13
CA ARG A 533 13.52 -29.48 2.20
C ARG A 533 13.50 -30.17 3.57
N PHE A 534 14.11 -29.54 4.57
CA PHE A 534 14.08 -29.96 5.97
C PHE A 534 14.25 -28.74 6.90
N ASP A 535 13.94 -28.90 8.18
CA ASP A 535 14.20 -27.86 9.20
C ASP A 535 15.69 -27.88 9.55
N PHE A 536 16.34 -26.72 9.64
CA PHE A 536 17.72 -26.64 10.09
C PHE A 536 17.83 -27.13 11.54
N HIS A 537 18.80 -28.00 11.82
CA HIS A 537 19.02 -28.54 13.16
C HIS A 537 20.48 -28.96 13.32
N VAL A 538 20.98 -28.91 14.57
CA VAL A 538 22.28 -29.46 14.95
C VAL A 538 22.06 -30.82 15.58
N THR A 539 22.57 -31.88 14.96
CA THR A 539 22.34 -33.25 15.44
C THR A 539 23.15 -33.52 16.70
N LEU A 540 22.47 -33.72 17.83
CA LEU A 540 23.12 -34.09 19.09
C LEU A 540 23.51 -35.58 19.11
N PHE A 541 22.60 -36.46 18.69
CA PHE A 541 22.80 -37.89 18.59
C PHE A 541 21.86 -38.48 17.53
N GLY A 542 22.35 -39.41 16.72
CA GLY A 542 21.60 -40.03 15.62
C GLY A 542 21.54 -41.56 15.73
N SER A 543 20.92 -42.22 14.75
CA SER A 543 20.90 -43.68 14.63
C SER A 543 20.29 -44.44 15.83
N ILE A 544 19.34 -43.82 16.53
CA ILE A 544 18.66 -44.42 17.68
C ILE A 544 17.80 -45.60 17.22
N LYS A 545 18.12 -46.81 17.67
CA LYS A 545 17.35 -48.03 17.39
C LYS A 545 16.40 -48.30 18.56
N SER A 546 15.12 -48.01 18.42
CA SER A 546 14.10 -48.46 19.37
C SER A 546 12.77 -48.71 18.68
N ALA A 547 12.09 -49.79 19.07
CA ALA A 547 10.73 -50.09 18.64
C ALA A 547 9.67 -49.42 19.53
N ASN A 548 10.07 -48.84 20.67
CA ASN A 548 9.17 -48.33 21.70
C ASN A 548 9.25 -46.80 21.79
N LEU A 549 8.44 -46.11 20.99
CA LEU A 549 8.43 -44.66 20.94
C LEU A 549 8.08 -43.99 22.29
N PRO A 550 7.10 -44.45 23.09
CA PRO A 550 6.86 -43.94 24.43
C PRO A 550 8.10 -43.94 25.35
N GLU A 551 8.88 -45.03 25.31
CA GLU A 551 10.11 -45.15 26.09
C GLU A 551 11.17 -44.14 25.62
N LEU A 552 11.34 -43.97 24.30
CA LEU A 552 12.22 -42.94 23.75
C LEU A 552 11.84 -41.53 24.19
N LYS A 553 10.53 -41.22 24.21
CA LYS A 553 10.04 -39.92 24.68
C LYS A 553 10.39 -39.70 26.16
N SER A 554 10.16 -40.70 27.00
CA SER A 554 10.48 -40.61 28.43
C SER A 554 11.99 -40.46 28.69
N SER A 555 12.82 -41.19 27.95
CA SER A 555 14.27 -41.07 28.02
C SER A 555 14.76 -39.70 27.53
N LEU A 556 14.15 -39.17 26.48
CA LEU A 556 14.46 -37.83 25.97
C LEU A 556 14.04 -36.72 26.94
N GLU A 557 12.87 -36.85 27.58
CA GLU A 557 12.40 -35.92 28.61
C GLU A 557 13.36 -35.92 29.81
N MET A 558 13.80 -37.10 30.27
CA MET A 558 14.78 -37.23 31.33
C MET A 558 16.12 -36.58 30.95
N LEU A 559 16.59 -36.81 29.72
CA LEU A 559 17.79 -36.15 29.20
C LEU A 559 17.62 -34.63 29.19
N ALA A 560 16.53 -34.11 28.64
CA ALA A 560 16.25 -32.68 28.56
C ALA A 560 16.20 -32.02 29.95
N GLY A 561 15.60 -32.67 30.94
CA GLY A 561 15.56 -32.20 32.33
C GLY A 561 16.93 -32.18 33.03
N GLY A 562 17.91 -32.93 32.52
CA GLY A 562 19.30 -32.92 32.97
C GLY A 562 20.18 -31.88 32.27
N LEU A 563 19.72 -31.28 31.17
CA LEU A 563 20.48 -30.30 30.40
C LEU A 563 20.07 -28.87 30.80
N GLN A 564 21.07 -27.98 30.82
CA GLN A 564 20.89 -26.55 30.94
C GLN A 564 20.97 -25.92 29.54
N PRO A 565 20.29 -24.79 29.28
CA PRO A 565 20.51 -24.02 28.06
C PRO A 565 21.98 -23.64 27.86
N PHE A 566 22.52 -23.93 26.67
CA PHE A 566 23.92 -23.67 26.33
C PHE A 566 24.04 -23.04 24.94
N ASP A 567 25.15 -22.35 24.68
CA ASP A 567 25.39 -21.69 23.41
C ASP A 567 25.98 -22.68 22.38
N VAL A 568 25.48 -22.58 21.15
CA VAL A 568 26.02 -23.25 19.97
C VAL A 568 26.62 -22.17 19.07
N SER A 569 27.94 -22.21 18.91
CA SER A 569 28.71 -21.20 18.21
C SER A 569 29.22 -21.71 16.87
N PHE A 570 29.35 -20.80 15.90
CA PHE A 570 29.87 -21.06 14.56
C PHE A 570 30.90 -19.97 14.22
N GLY A 571 32.12 -20.39 13.90
CA GLY A 571 33.19 -19.46 13.52
C GLY A 571 33.17 -19.06 12.05
N GLU A 572 34.13 -18.22 11.66
CA GLU A 572 34.28 -17.70 10.28
C GLU A 572 34.44 -18.80 9.21
N ASN A 573 35.00 -19.94 9.61
CA ASN A 573 35.25 -21.09 8.74
C ASN A 573 34.28 -22.24 9.03
N SER A 574 33.07 -21.94 9.51
CA SER A 574 32.06 -22.95 9.82
C SER A 574 31.50 -23.64 8.57
N LEU A 575 31.43 -22.95 7.42
CA LEU A 575 30.91 -23.55 6.20
C LEU A 575 31.87 -24.59 5.61
N ALA A 576 31.39 -25.84 5.45
CA ALA A 576 32.16 -26.95 4.91
C ALA A 576 31.36 -27.84 3.96
N VAL A 577 32.10 -28.58 3.13
CA VAL A 577 31.57 -29.50 2.11
C VAL A 577 32.22 -30.88 2.28
N TYR A 578 31.42 -31.95 2.23
CA TYR A 578 31.94 -33.32 2.22
C TYR A 578 31.31 -34.18 1.13
N ASP A 579 32.04 -35.24 0.77
CA ASP A 579 31.58 -36.23 -0.21
C ASP A 579 30.67 -37.31 0.39
N THR A 580 29.59 -36.88 1.03
CA THR A 580 28.56 -37.80 1.54
C THR A 580 27.17 -37.22 1.39
N TRP A 581 26.18 -38.10 1.30
CA TRP A 581 24.80 -37.72 1.03
C TRP A 581 24.18 -36.84 2.13
N ASN A 582 24.44 -37.16 3.42
CA ASN A 582 23.91 -36.43 4.58
C ASN A 582 24.87 -35.37 5.14
N GLN A 583 26.05 -35.18 4.56
CA GLN A 583 26.98 -34.10 4.95
C GLN A 583 27.46 -33.37 3.68
N SER A 584 26.54 -33.01 2.79
CA SER A 584 26.86 -32.41 1.50
C SER A 584 27.39 -30.98 1.65
N VAL A 585 26.57 -30.08 2.19
CA VAL A 585 26.97 -28.72 2.59
C VAL A 585 26.46 -28.50 4.01
N LEU A 586 27.32 -28.04 4.92
CA LEU A 586 26.99 -27.93 6.34
C LEU A 586 27.72 -26.77 7.03
N LEU A 587 27.23 -26.42 8.21
CA LEU A 587 27.85 -25.49 9.14
C LEU A 587 28.42 -26.27 10.32
N LEU A 588 29.73 -26.21 10.49
CA LEU A 588 30.49 -26.78 11.60
C LEU A 588 30.32 -25.91 12.83
N ALA A 589 29.68 -26.48 13.86
CA ALA A 589 29.60 -25.85 15.16
C ALA A 589 30.92 -26.05 15.93
N GLU A 590 31.25 -25.09 16.79
CA GLU A 590 32.37 -25.21 17.71
C GLU A 590 32.10 -26.28 18.77
N GLU A 591 33.07 -27.16 19.04
CA GLU A 591 32.96 -28.21 20.04
C GLU A 591 33.16 -27.65 21.46
N THR A 592 32.15 -26.95 21.97
CA THR A 592 32.13 -26.45 23.35
C THR A 592 32.03 -27.59 24.37
N ALA A 593 32.46 -27.34 25.61
CA ALA A 593 32.41 -28.34 26.68
C ALA A 593 30.97 -28.78 26.97
N GLU A 594 30.03 -27.83 26.91
CA GLU A 594 28.60 -28.01 27.13
C GLU A 594 27.97 -28.85 26.03
N LEU A 595 28.23 -28.54 24.76
CA LEU A 595 27.72 -29.32 23.62
C LEU A 595 28.27 -30.75 23.62
N LYS A 596 29.55 -30.90 23.95
CA LYS A 596 30.19 -32.23 24.12
C LYS A 596 29.59 -32.99 25.29
N ALA A 597 29.36 -32.34 26.44
CA ALA A 597 28.72 -32.97 27.59
C ALA A 597 27.29 -33.40 27.28
N ALA A 598 26.53 -32.58 26.55
CA ALA A 598 25.18 -32.90 26.10
C ALA A 598 25.18 -34.11 25.14
N ASN A 599 26.13 -34.19 24.21
CA ASN A 599 26.30 -35.35 23.31
C ASN A 599 26.63 -36.61 24.11
N LEU A 600 27.59 -36.56 25.03
CA LEU A 600 27.94 -37.71 25.89
C LEU A 600 26.77 -38.15 26.78
N ALA A 601 25.96 -37.21 27.27
CA ALA A 601 24.74 -37.52 28.01
C ALA A 601 23.72 -38.24 27.12
N ALA A 602 23.52 -37.76 25.88
CA ALA A 602 22.65 -38.43 24.90
C ALA A 602 23.16 -39.84 24.56
N GLN A 603 24.48 -40.02 24.38
CA GLN A 603 25.07 -41.34 24.16
C GLN A 603 24.81 -42.31 25.31
N ARG A 604 24.93 -41.88 26.57
CA ARG A 604 24.63 -42.74 27.73
C ARG A 604 23.17 -43.19 27.77
N VAL A 605 22.26 -42.38 27.25
CA VAL A 605 20.82 -42.66 27.25
C VAL A 605 20.43 -43.54 26.06
N PHE A 606 21.03 -43.33 24.88
CA PHE A 606 20.55 -43.91 23.62
C PHE A 606 21.53 -44.83 22.89
N ALA A 607 22.82 -44.80 23.21
CA ALA A 607 23.80 -45.66 22.55
C ALA A 607 23.69 -47.10 23.03
N ASP A 608 23.95 -48.03 22.12
CA ASP A 608 24.19 -49.43 22.48
C ASP A 608 25.47 -49.48 23.34
N PRO A 609 25.45 -50.05 24.56
CA PRO A 609 26.64 -50.18 25.40
C PRO A 609 27.83 -50.85 24.71
N ALA A 610 27.59 -51.64 23.65
CA ALA A 610 28.63 -52.29 22.86
C ALA A 610 29.25 -51.39 21.78
N ALA A 611 28.60 -50.29 21.39
CA ALA A 611 29.06 -49.41 20.33
C ALA A 611 30.01 -48.33 20.87
N LYS A 612 31.32 -48.53 20.69
CA LYS A 612 32.31 -47.44 20.85
C LYS A 612 32.24 -46.52 19.63
N GLU A 613 31.26 -45.62 19.59
CA GLU A 613 31.20 -44.58 18.58
C GLU A 613 32.01 -43.34 19.01
N ALA A 614 32.60 -42.66 18.02
CA ALA A 614 33.14 -41.33 18.23
C ALA A 614 32.02 -40.35 18.65
N ALA A 615 32.37 -39.26 19.36
CA ALA A 615 31.39 -38.25 19.80
C ALA A 615 30.46 -37.79 18.67
N PHE A 616 31.00 -37.61 17.47
CA PHE A 616 30.27 -37.26 16.26
C PHE A 616 30.64 -38.18 15.10
N ALA A 617 29.65 -38.53 14.29
CA ALA A 617 29.83 -39.44 13.16
C ALA A 617 30.71 -38.83 12.05
N ALA A 618 31.46 -39.68 11.36
CA ALA A 618 32.14 -39.33 10.12
C ALA A 618 31.13 -38.88 9.04
N PRO A 619 31.54 -38.09 8.04
CA PRO A 619 32.91 -37.62 7.78
C PRO A 619 33.40 -36.43 8.62
N SER A 620 32.54 -35.52 9.08
CA SER A 620 32.97 -34.30 9.76
C SER A 620 33.68 -34.55 11.10
N LYS A 621 33.20 -35.56 11.86
CA LYS A 621 33.65 -35.87 13.23
C LYS A 621 33.51 -34.68 14.19
N THR A 622 32.67 -33.72 13.85
CA THR A 622 32.42 -32.48 14.57
C THR A 622 30.91 -32.20 14.60
N PRO A 623 30.42 -31.48 15.62
CA PRO A 623 29.02 -31.07 15.65
C PRO A 623 28.72 -30.16 14.46
N HIS A 624 27.58 -30.34 13.82
CA HIS A 624 27.21 -29.56 12.64
C HIS A 624 25.71 -29.47 12.44
N GLY A 625 25.29 -28.43 11.70
CA GLY A 625 23.97 -28.32 11.10
C GLY A 625 24.04 -28.38 9.58
N SER A 626 23.26 -29.27 8.97
CA SER A 626 23.27 -29.45 7.52
C SER A 626 22.50 -28.34 6.81
N LEU A 627 23.01 -27.88 5.67
CA LEU A 627 22.32 -26.95 4.77
C LEU A 627 21.80 -27.63 3.51
N LEU A 628 22.43 -28.74 3.11
CA LEU A 628 22.08 -29.49 1.92
C LEU A 628 22.21 -31.00 2.16
N TYR A 629 21.22 -31.75 1.72
CA TYR A 629 21.26 -33.21 1.57
C TYR A 629 21.09 -33.59 0.10
N GLY A 630 21.80 -34.60 -0.36
CA GLY A 630 21.61 -35.10 -1.72
C GLY A 630 22.85 -35.76 -2.32
N PRO A 631 22.67 -36.55 -3.39
CA PRO A 631 23.74 -37.21 -4.11
C PRO A 631 24.45 -36.26 -5.11
N HIS A 632 24.75 -35.04 -4.68
CA HIS A 632 25.39 -34.02 -5.52
C HIS A 632 26.85 -34.36 -5.81
N GLY A 633 27.35 -34.01 -6.99
CA GLY A 633 28.78 -34.10 -7.30
C GLY A 633 29.59 -33.06 -6.52
N MET A 634 30.90 -33.28 -6.33
CA MET A 634 31.75 -32.31 -5.61
C MET A 634 31.76 -30.91 -6.24
N GLU A 635 31.66 -30.82 -7.56
CA GLU A 635 31.56 -29.53 -8.27
C GLU A 635 30.25 -28.79 -7.93
N GLU A 636 29.11 -29.49 -7.93
CA GLU A 636 27.82 -28.92 -7.53
C GLU A 636 27.84 -28.47 -6.06
N ARG A 637 28.49 -29.23 -5.17
CA ARG A 637 28.61 -28.87 -3.76
C ARG A 637 29.49 -27.64 -3.54
N GLN A 638 30.60 -27.51 -4.28
CA GLN A 638 31.45 -26.33 -4.24
C GLN A 638 30.72 -25.10 -4.82
N ALA A 639 29.93 -25.29 -5.87
CA ALA A 639 29.07 -24.24 -6.41
C ALA A 639 28.02 -23.80 -5.38
N ALA A 640 27.41 -24.76 -4.67
CA ALA A 640 26.47 -24.50 -3.58
C ALA A 640 27.13 -23.76 -2.41
N GLU A 641 28.35 -24.14 -2.01
CA GLU A 641 29.12 -23.43 -1.00
C GLU A 641 29.37 -21.97 -1.40
N LYS A 642 29.83 -21.74 -2.64
CA LYS A 642 30.06 -20.39 -3.16
C LYS A 642 28.77 -19.56 -3.19
N TRP A 643 27.66 -20.18 -3.57
CA TRP A 643 26.34 -19.54 -3.55
C TRP A 643 25.92 -19.15 -2.13
N VAL A 644 26.09 -20.04 -1.15
CA VAL A 644 25.81 -19.74 0.27
C VAL A 644 26.66 -18.56 0.75
N ARG A 645 27.95 -18.51 0.40
CA ARG A 645 28.83 -17.38 0.75
C ARG A 645 28.34 -16.04 0.20
N GLN A 646 27.71 -16.05 -0.98
CA GLN A 646 27.18 -14.85 -1.62
C GLN A 646 25.83 -14.42 -1.03
N GLU A 647 24.94 -15.38 -0.79
CA GLU A 647 23.55 -15.11 -0.37
C GLU A 647 23.40 -14.95 1.15
N ALA A 648 24.27 -15.59 1.92
CA ALA A 648 24.20 -15.62 3.37
C ALA A 648 25.54 -15.20 4.00
N GLY A 649 26.11 -14.07 3.55
CA GLY A 649 27.40 -13.58 4.06
C GLY A 649 27.49 -13.49 5.60
N TRP A 650 26.35 -13.31 6.29
CA TRP A 650 26.26 -13.30 7.75
C TRP A 650 26.69 -14.61 8.43
N ILE A 651 26.58 -15.78 7.75
CA ILE A 651 27.05 -17.05 8.33
C ILE A 651 28.59 -17.17 8.32
N LEU A 652 29.28 -16.25 7.64
CA LEU A 652 30.75 -16.21 7.54
C LEU A 652 31.40 -15.34 8.61
N THR A 653 30.62 -14.58 9.38
CA THR A 653 31.07 -13.91 10.60
C THR A 653 30.81 -14.82 11.79
N PRO A 654 31.55 -14.73 12.92
CA PRO A 654 31.23 -15.50 14.10
C PRO A 654 29.80 -15.22 14.59
N TRP A 655 29.03 -16.27 14.86
CA TRP A 655 27.69 -16.14 15.44
C TRP A 655 27.39 -17.30 16.39
N SER A 656 26.45 -17.08 17.30
CA SER A 656 25.98 -18.10 18.22
C SER A 656 24.49 -17.97 18.50
N PHE A 657 23.89 -19.06 18.97
CA PHE A 657 22.53 -19.07 19.51
C PHE A 657 22.42 -19.99 20.71
N LYS A 658 21.46 -19.72 21.58
CA LYS A 658 21.24 -20.48 22.81
C LYS A 658 20.33 -21.69 22.60
N ALA A 659 20.90 -22.89 22.51
CA ALA A 659 20.12 -24.12 22.50
C ALA A 659 19.33 -24.25 23.82
N SER A 660 18.00 -24.32 23.74
CA SER A 660 17.10 -24.30 24.89
C SER A 660 16.11 -25.47 24.92
N ARG A 661 16.19 -26.38 23.94
CA ARG A 661 15.28 -27.50 23.77
C ARG A 661 15.93 -28.60 22.93
N ILE A 662 15.42 -29.82 23.05
CA ILE A 662 15.78 -30.96 22.20
C ILE A 662 14.53 -31.49 21.49
N VAL A 663 14.71 -31.95 20.26
CA VAL A 663 13.63 -32.43 19.40
C VAL A 663 13.93 -33.87 18.97
N LEU A 664 12.93 -34.74 19.07
CA LEU A 664 12.97 -36.09 18.52
C LEU A 664 12.39 -36.10 17.12
N TYR A 665 13.19 -36.49 16.15
CA TYR A 665 12.74 -36.77 14.79
C TYR A 665 12.67 -38.28 14.57
N GLU A 666 11.56 -38.73 14.02
CA GLU A 666 11.43 -40.05 13.41
C GLU A 666 11.86 -39.91 11.96
N THR A 667 12.97 -40.56 11.62
CA THR A 667 13.52 -40.60 10.28
C THR A 667 13.32 -42.01 9.75
N GLU A 668 12.67 -42.17 8.60
CA GLU A 668 12.72 -43.44 7.90
C GLU A 668 14.18 -43.67 7.52
N THR A 669 14.82 -44.74 8.02
CA THR A 669 16.02 -45.26 7.38
C THR A 669 15.57 -45.89 6.08
N PRO A 670 15.74 -45.26 4.91
CA PRO A 670 15.31 -45.90 3.70
C PRO A 670 16.29 -47.06 3.47
N LYS A 671 15.75 -48.23 3.09
CA LYS A 671 16.58 -49.42 2.73
C LYS A 671 17.58 -49.09 1.61
N GLU A 672 17.36 -47.98 0.90
CA GLU A 672 18.24 -47.38 -0.08
C GLU A 672 18.32 -45.88 0.23
N ARG A 673 19.52 -45.31 0.42
CA ARG A 673 19.75 -43.87 0.72
C ARG A 673 19.29 -42.96 -0.43
N ARG A 674 17.99 -42.86 -0.63
CA ARG A 674 17.38 -41.99 -1.64
C ARG A 674 16.81 -40.73 -0.97
N TRP A 675 16.83 -39.61 -1.69
CA TRP A 675 16.52 -38.28 -1.16
C TRP A 675 15.03 -38.07 -0.87
N GLU A 676 14.17 -38.95 -1.38
CA GLU A 676 12.73 -38.99 -1.15
C GLU A 676 12.35 -39.25 0.33
N GLY A 677 13.28 -39.73 1.15
CA GLY A 677 13.05 -40.01 2.59
C GLY A 677 13.22 -38.81 3.53
N VAL A 678 13.82 -37.70 3.11
CA VAL A 678 13.93 -36.50 3.98
C VAL A 678 12.59 -35.80 4.17
N PRO A 679 11.74 -35.62 3.13
CA PRO A 679 10.39 -35.10 3.30
C PRO A 679 9.47 -35.91 4.22
N THR A 680 9.83 -37.16 4.55
CA THR A 680 9.05 -38.02 5.46
C THR A 680 9.45 -37.89 6.92
N TRP A 681 10.45 -37.06 7.23
CA TRP A 681 10.89 -36.83 8.62
C TRP A 681 9.76 -36.21 9.43
N LYS A 682 9.48 -36.82 10.57
CA LYS A 682 8.39 -36.41 11.43
C LYS A 682 8.93 -36.00 12.79
N LYS A 683 8.63 -34.77 13.21
CA LYS A 683 8.84 -34.34 14.59
C LYS A 683 7.88 -35.09 15.50
N VAL A 684 8.41 -35.85 16.46
CA VAL A 684 7.63 -36.76 17.30
C VAL A 684 7.51 -36.30 18.75
N ALA A 685 8.52 -35.59 19.24
CA ALA A 685 8.52 -34.97 20.57
C ALA A 685 9.47 -33.78 20.60
N GLU A 686 9.25 -32.88 21.55
CA GLU A 686 10.09 -31.71 21.82
C GLU A 686 10.02 -31.43 23.31
N PHE A 687 11.18 -31.26 23.94
CA PHE A 687 11.27 -30.98 25.38
C PHE A 687 12.21 -29.79 25.61
N PRO A 688 11.79 -28.79 26.39
CA PRO A 688 12.68 -27.70 26.78
C PRO A 688 13.74 -28.23 27.75
N PHE A 689 14.92 -27.61 27.72
CA PHE A 689 15.92 -27.78 28.76
C PHE A 689 15.44 -27.16 30.07
N LYS A 690 16.01 -27.60 31.18
CA LYS A 690 15.66 -27.09 32.50
C LYS A 690 16.01 -25.60 32.58
N SER A 691 15.02 -24.72 32.73
CA SER A 691 15.28 -23.30 33.01
C SER A 691 15.89 -23.16 34.40
N ILE A 692 16.95 -22.35 34.52
CA ILE A 692 17.54 -21.97 35.82
C ILE A 692 16.55 -21.14 36.62
#